data_AF-A0A8T3NYL5-F1
#
_entry.id   AF-A0A8T3NYL5-F1
#
_cell.length_a   1.000
_cell.length_b   1.000
_cell.length_c   1.000
_cell.angle_alpha   90.00
_cell.angle_beta   90.00
_cell.angle_gamma   90.00
#
_symmetry.space_group_name_H-M   'P 1'
#
loop_
_entity.id
_entity.type
_entity.pdbx_description
1 polymer ?
#
loop_
_entity_poly.entity_id
_entity_poly.type
_entity_poly.pdbx_seq_one_letter_code
_entity_poly.pdbx_strand_id
1 'polypeptide(L)'
;MARWPVVRRRRRFLAVAALAVSVIVVVPVVDPPPSSAAAATVAADSFTRALSGSWGSAVTGGPWTTEGSTAPYSVDGTAGLMVLDTPGANRAAALPATVALEVDVAFEVALDRAPTGSSVWAYGEARRTASGSYRLKVRLAPNGGVYLQASRVVGTTESPLGSEVAVSGLSHLSGAVRVRGQITGTAPTSLRLRAWRTGASEPADWPLSATDSTAALQTSGAIGLRAYASRSLTNAPITTRFDELLAVDVAAAGPPSPPPSTTIATDAFERTTATGWGTADKGGPWSIIGSSSQYRVDGTTGVMSLSAAGTGRAAWLPGTVPRDTSMAATVSVDRIPNGSSIWAYLEARRSSSSAAYRLKLRIGPDAGAYLRVSRVMAGSETNLAAEVRLTGVTVTPGLRLRVRGEASGADPTTLRARGWVDGQVEPGTWAISVSDATASLQGTAPVGLSSYLSSGATNPPISMRFDDLEVTDLDQTSAVLVGAGDIGVCGSTADESTAALLDGIAGTIFTAGDNAYPSGTPSQFQDCYGPSWGRHLSRTRPASGNHEYDTPGATGYFGYFGALAGDPAKGWYAYDLGAWRIRVLNSNCAQIGGCGAGSAQQAWLESDIAAYPASCSAAVWHQARFSSGAHGDQAVVAPLWNALYAAGTEVVIAGHDHDYERFAPMDATGAIDPTQGIRSFVVGTGGVGLRPFATVRAGSEVRDASTQGVLRLTLRDDGYDWSFIPIPGRTFTDNGSGTCH
;
A
#
# COMPACT_ATOMS: atom_id res chain seq x y z
N MET A 1 29.94 -94.90 -6.96
CA MET A 1 29.81 -95.09 -5.49
C MET A 1 29.29 -93.79 -4.86
N ALA A 2 28.77 -93.83 -3.63
CA ALA A 2 28.16 -92.69 -2.91
C ALA A 2 29.24 -91.68 -2.38
N ARG A 3 28.95 -90.49 -1.80
CA ARG A 3 27.88 -90.10 -0.84
C ARG A 3 27.50 -88.60 -0.89
N TRP A 4 26.31 -88.29 -0.32
CA TRP A 4 25.81 -86.98 0.17
C TRP A 4 26.24 -86.75 1.65
N PRO A 5 25.83 -85.70 2.42
CA PRO A 5 25.06 -84.44 2.15
C PRO A 5 25.97 -83.16 2.31
N VAL A 6 25.66 -81.94 2.79
CA VAL A 6 24.58 -81.27 3.61
C VAL A 6 24.47 -79.76 3.26
N VAL A 7 23.34 -79.10 3.56
CA VAL A 7 23.06 -77.64 3.38
C VAL A 7 23.25 -76.83 4.67
N ARG A 8 23.77 -75.58 4.59
CA ARG A 8 23.42 -74.49 5.55
C ARG A 8 23.75 -73.07 5.03
N ARG A 9 22.76 -72.16 5.03
CA ARG A 9 22.94 -70.69 4.91
C ARG A 9 23.22 -70.07 6.29
N ARG A 10 24.09 -69.06 6.37
CA ARG A 10 24.05 -68.00 7.41
C ARG A 10 24.50 -66.66 6.82
N ARG A 11 23.80 -65.57 7.18
CA ARG A 11 24.24 -64.19 6.95
C ARG A 11 25.37 -63.83 7.95
N ARG A 12 26.24 -62.90 7.58
CA ARG A 12 27.08 -62.12 8.50
C ARG A 12 26.91 -60.64 8.17
N PHE A 13 26.75 -59.81 9.20
CA PHE A 13 26.86 -58.36 9.08
C PHE A 13 28.34 -57.96 9.09
N LEU A 14 28.65 -56.83 8.45
CA LEU A 14 29.88 -56.08 8.62
C LEU A 14 29.47 -54.63 8.85
N ALA A 15 29.95 -54.03 9.94
CA ALA A 15 29.76 -52.62 10.22
C ALA A 15 30.89 -51.81 9.58
N VAL A 16 30.57 -50.64 9.03
CA VAL A 16 31.55 -49.67 8.53
C VAL A 16 31.37 -48.40 9.36
N ALA A 17 32.43 -47.97 10.03
CA ALA A 17 32.47 -46.69 10.72
C ALA A 17 32.93 -45.61 9.74
N ALA A 18 32.19 -44.50 9.66
CA ALA A 18 32.57 -43.33 8.89
C ALA A 18 33.09 -42.23 9.82
N LEU A 19 34.31 -41.73 9.57
CA LEU A 19 34.75 -40.46 10.13
C LEU A 19 34.11 -39.32 9.32
N ALA A 20 33.43 -38.40 9.99
CA ALA A 20 33.06 -37.12 9.41
C ALA A 20 34.19 -36.10 9.65
N VAL A 21 34.61 -35.40 8.60
CA VAL A 21 35.53 -34.26 8.69
C VAL A 21 34.72 -32.99 8.53
N SER A 22 34.62 -32.19 9.59
CA SER A 22 33.88 -30.92 9.57
C SER A 22 34.71 -29.82 8.91
N VAL A 23 34.29 -29.35 7.74
CA VAL A 23 34.83 -28.13 7.12
C VAL A 23 34.04 -26.93 7.64
N ILE A 24 34.70 -26.03 8.36
CA ILE A 24 34.10 -24.76 8.80
C ILE A 24 34.30 -23.73 7.69
N VAL A 25 33.23 -23.36 6.99
CA VAL A 25 33.20 -22.20 6.09
C VAL A 25 32.74 -20.99 6.89
N VAL A 26 33.63 -20.02 7.08
CA VAL A 26 33.26 -18.72 7.68
C VAL A 26 32.79 -17.80 6.55
N VAL A 27 31.48 -17.59 6.47
CA VAL A 27 30.87 -16.56 5.61
C VAL A 27 30.83 -15.25 6.39
N PRO A 28 31.27 -14.10 5.85
CA PRO A 28 31.14 -12.82 6.52
C PRO A 28 29.67 -12.43 6.64
N VAL A 29 29.25 -12.01 7.83
CA VAL A 29 27.95 -11.37 8.03
C VAL A 29 27.98 -10.00 7.35
N VAL A 30 27.10 -9.81 6.37
CA VAL A 30 26.80 -8.50 5.79
C VAL A 30 25.46 -8.06 6.39
N ASP A 31 25.46 -6.96 7.14
CA ASP A 31 24.22 -6.42 7.71
C ASP A 31 23.27 -5.97 6.57
N PRO A 32 22.00 -6.40 6.57
CA PRO A 32 21.06 -6.02 5.53
C PRO A 32 20.64 -4.54 5.68
N PRO A 33 20.58 -3.76 4.58
CA PRO A 33 19.99 -2.43 4.61
C PRO A 33 18.48 -2.52 4.91
N PRO A 34 17.89 -1.51 5.59
CA PRO A 34 16.48 -1.54 5.97
C PRO A 34 15.57 -1.50 4.74
N SER A 35 14.62 -2.44 4.67
CA SER A 35 13.59 -2.48 3.62
C SER A 35 12.21 -2.18 4.20
N SER A 36 11.29 -1.69 3.36
CA SER A 36 9.91 -1.39 3.75
C SER A 36 9.18 -2.67 4.18
N ALA A 37 8.89 -2.79 5.48
CA ALA A 37 8.47 -4.05 6.07
C ALA A 37 7.00 -4.39 5.78
N ALA A 38 6.79 -5.58 5.21
CA ALA A 38 5.49 -6.24 5.17
C ALA A 38 5.13 -6.79 6.56
N ALA A 39 3.84 -6.94 6.84
CA ALA A 39 3.34 -7.38 8.14
C ALA A 39 3.95 -8.72 8.59
N ALA A 40 4.85 -8.67 9.59
CA ALA A 40 5.59 -9.85 10.00
C ALA A 40 4.68 -10.82 10.76
N THR A 41 4.50 -12.03 10.21
CA THR A 41 3.87 -13.13 10.94
C THR A 41 4.81 -13.53 12.09
N VAL A 42 4.42 -13.21 13.32
CA VAL A 42 5.23 -13.49 14.52
C VAL A 42 4.89 -14.84 15.12
N ALA A 43 3.63 -15.31 15.01
CA ALA A 43 3.27 -16.70 15.23
C ALA A 43 2.28 -17.22 14.19
N ALA A 44 2.38 -18.49 13.86
CA ALA A 44 1.41 -19.22 13.03
C ALA A 44 1.38 -20.69 13.45
N ASP A 45 0.20 -21.28 13.58
CA ASP A 45 0.03 -22.68 13.94
C ASP A 45 -1.28 -23.28 13.42
N SER A 46 -1.19 -24.19 12.45
CA SER A 46 -2.29 -24.96 11.89
C SER A 46 -2.47 -26.34 12.54
N PHE A 47 -1.75 -26.64 13.64
CA PHE A 47 -1.97 -27.80 14.51
C PHE A 47 -2.04 -29.19 13.83
N THR A 48 -1.50 -29.33 12.62
CA THR A 48 -1.54 -30.55 11.78
C THR A 48 -0.69 -31.74 12.29
N ARG A 49 -0.14 -31.64 13.50
CA ARG A 49 0.76 -32.63 14.12
C ARG A 49 0.03 -33.47 15.17
N ALA A 50 0.41 -34.72 15.34
CA ALA A 50 -0.11 -35.60 16.39
C ALA A 50 0.85 -35.63 17.60
N LEU A 51 0.41 -35.13 18.76
CA LEU A 51 1.20 -35.06 20.01
C LEU A 51 0.34 -35.29 21.25
N SER A 52 0.88 -35.94 22.28
CA SER A 52 0.23 -36.16 23.57
C SER A 52 1.07 -35.61 24.72
N GLY A 53 0.47 -34.85 25.65
CA GLY A 53 1.18 -34.24 26.77
C GLY A 53 2.04 -33.04 26.36
N SER A 54 1.75 -32.41 25.22
CA SER A 54 2.42 -31.20 24.72
C SER A 54 1.65 -30.63 23.53
N TRP A 55 1.90 -29.34 23.22
CA TRP A 55 1.57 -28.74 21.93
C TRP A 55 2.79 -28.68 20.98
N GLY A 56 3.99 -29.07 21.40
CA GLY A 56 5.20 -29.05 20.57
C GLY A 56 5.62 -27.63 20.17
N SER A 57 5.96 -27.42 18.90
CA SER A 57 6.27 -26.10 18.33
C SER A 57 5.22 -25.67 17.32
N ALA A 58 4.96 -24.35 17.27
CA ALA A 58 4.20 -23.71 16.23
C ALA A 58 4.98 -23.69 14.89
N VAL A 59 4.27 -23.51 13.77
CA VAL A 59 4.84 -23.38 12.42
C VAL A 59 5.68 -22.10 12.31
N THR A 60 5.29 -21.05 13.02
CA THR A 60 6.08 -19.84 13.27
C THR A 60 5.90 -19.42 14.73
N GLY A 61 6.96 -18.91 15.37
CA GLY A 61 6.94 -18.46 16.76
C GLY A 61 7.57 -19.42 17.80
N GLY A 62 7.97 -20.63 17.39
CA GLY A 62 8.79 -21.53 18.20
C GLY A 62 8.00 -22.48 19.14
N PRO A 63 8.60 -22.93 20.26
CA PRO A 63 8.01 -23.94 21.14
C PRO A 63 6.91 -23.38 22.04
N TRP A 64 5.81 -24.13 22.17
CA TRP A 64 4.73 -23.85 23.10
C TRP A 64 5.11 -24.19 24.55
N THR A 65 4.89 -23.24 25.46
CA THR A 65 4.98 -23.43 26.91
C THR A 65 3.58 -23.47 27.51
N THR A 66 3.20 -24.59 28.13
CA THR A 66 1.89 -24.83 28.74
C THR A 66 1.85 -24.50 30.23
N GLU A 67 0.76 -23.91 30.72
CA GLU A 67 0.53 -23.68 32.16
C GLU A 67 0.09 -24.96 32.88
N GLY A 68 0.80 -25.30 33.96
CA GLY A 68 0.44 -26.38 34.89
C GLY A 68 0.89 -27.77 34.45
N SER A 69 0.08 -28.79 34.76
CA SER A 69 0.32 -30.17 34.27
C SER A 69 0.20 -30.22 32.75
N THR A 70 1.08 -30.97 32.08
CA THR A 70 1.07 -31.12 30.63
C THR A 70 0.02 -32.11 30.12
N ALA A 71 -0.49 -33.00 30.98
CA ALA A 71 -1.44 -34.06 30.61
C ALA A 71 -2.75 -33.59 29.93
N PRO A 72 -3.33 -32.41 30.23
CA PRO A 72 -4.52 -31.89 29.56
C PRO A 72 -4.28 -31.32 28.16
N TYR A 73 -3.02 -31.27 27.68
CA TYR A 73 -2.65 -30.67 26.40
C TYR A 73 -2.22 -31.75 25.39
N SER A 74 -2.79 -31.69 24.20
CA SER A 74 -2.44 -32.58 23.08
C SER A 74 -2.71 -31.88 21.76
N VAL A 75 -2.28 -32.47 20.66
CA VAL A 75 -2.62 -32.05 19.29
C VAL A 75 -3.04 -33.32 18.54
N ASP A 76 -4.22 -33.33 17.91
CA ASP A 76 -4.81 -34.55 17.33
C ASP A 76 -4.56 -34.72 15.81
N GLY A 77 -3.69 -33.88 15.23
CA GLY A 77 -3.49 -33.77 13.78
C GLY A 77 -4.47 -32.83 13.08
N THR A 78 -5.44 -32.26 13.81
CA THR A 78 -6.43 -31.29 13.29
C THR A 78 -6.75 -30.13 14.23
N ALA A 79 -6.33 -30.17 15.50
CA ALA A 79 -6.47 -29.07 16.45
C ALA A 79 -5.53 -29.22 17.65
N GLY A 80 -5.12 -28.09 18.22
CA GLY A 80 -4.56 -27.99 19.56
C GLY A 80 -5.65 -28.15 20.61
N LEU A 81 -5.56 -29.19 21.44
CA LEU A 81 -6.57 -29.55 22.43
C LEU A 81 -6.18 -29.08 23.84
N MET A 82 -7.14 -28.51 24.56
CA MET A 82 -7.08 -28.26 26.00
C MET A 82 -8.25 -28.95 26.71
N VAL A 83 -7.97 -29.94 27.56
CA VAL A 83 -8.98 -30.64 28.36
C VAL A 83 -9.27 -29.85 29.64
N LEU A 84 -10.51 -29.38 29.77
CA LEU A 84 -11.06 -28.75 30.97
C LEU A 84 -11.69 -29.84 31.85
N ASP A 85 -10.84 -30.56 32.57
CA ASP A 85 -11.21 -31.74 33.37
C ASP A 85 -12.21 -31.50 34.51
N THR A 86 -12.28 -30.27 35.02
CA THR A 86 -13.02 -29.92 36.24
C THR A 86 -13.71 -28.56 36.13
N PRO A 87 -14.84 -28.33 36.83
CA PRO A 87 -15.45 -27.01 36.91
C PRO A 87 -14.49 -26.01 37.58
N GLY A 88 -14.19 -24.89 36.92
CA GLY A 88 -13.14 -23.97 37.34
C GLY A 88 -11.75 -24.25 36.75
N ALA A 89 -11.57 -25.30 35.95
CA ALA A 89 -10.30 -25.56 35.25
C ALA A 89 -9.91 -24.40 34.33
N ASN A 90 -8.65 -23.99 34.43
CA ASN A 90 -8.01 -22.97 33.58
C ASN A 90 -6.76 -23.60 32.94
N ARG A 91 -6.60 -23.45 31.62
CA ARG A 91 -5.51 -24.04 30.82
C ARG A 91 -5.01 -22.99 29.83
N ALA A 92 -3.71 -22.89 29.61
CA ALA A 92 -3.15 -21.97 28.63
C ALA A 92 -1.84 -22.48 28.05
N ALA A 93 -1.54 -22.04 26.83
CA ALA A 93 -0.26 -22.22 26.17
C ALA A 93 0.19 -20.84 25.64
N ALA A 94 1.50 -20.57 25.70
CA ALA A 94 2.10 -19.35 25.17
C ALA A 94 3.38 -19.66 24.38
N LEU A 95 3.75 -18.76 23.47
CA LEU A 95 4.97 -18.80 22.67
C LEU A 95 5.95 -17.76 23.24
N PRO A 96 6.77 -18.09 24.26
CA PRO A 96 7.55 -17.10 25.01
C PRO A 96 8.68 -16.45 24.20
N ALA A 97 9.10 -17.07 23.10
CA ALA A 97 10.06 -16.50 22.15
C ALA A 97 9.41 -15.51 21.17
N THR A 98 8.07 -15.51 21.07
CA THR A 98 7.32 -14.60 20.19
C THR A 98 6.81 -13.43 21.01
N VAL A 99 7.47 -12.28 20.96
CA VAL A 99 7.00 -11.04 21.61
C VAL A 99 6.78 -9.93 20.59
N ALA A 100 5.62 -9.31 20.67
CA ALA A 100 5.19 -8.21 19.79
C ALA A 100 4.50 -7.12 20.63
N LEU A 101 4.52 -5.86 20.15
CA LEU A 101 3.83 -4.76 20.83
C LEU A 101 2.40 -4.60 20.31
N GLU A 102 2.25 -4.54 18.99
CA GLU A 102 0.96 -4.42 18.33
C GLU A 102 0.67 -5.70 17.56
N VAL A 103 -0.52 -6.26 17.75
CA VAL A 103 -0.81 -7.64 17.33
C VAL A 103 -2.22 -7.72 16.78
N ASP A 104 -2.35 -8.27 15.57
CA ASP A 104 -3.61 -8.83 15.07
C ASP A 104 -3.52 -10.35 15.23
N VAL A 105 -4.40 -10.93 16.04
CA VAL A 105 -4.45 -12.37 16.29
C VAL A 105 -5.79 -12.94 15.84
N ALA A 106 -5.72 -13.95 14.98
CA ALA A 106 -6.84 -14.78 14.56
C ALA A 106 -6.63 -16.23 15.00
N PHE A 107 -7.69 -16.90 15.40
CA PHE A 107 -7.70 -18.34 15.70
C PHE A 107 -9.12 -18.89 15.58
N GLU A 108 -9.25 -20.21 15.47
CA GLU A 108 -10.53 -20.90 15.56
C GLU A 108 -10.71 -21.56 16.93
N VAL A 109 -11.96 -21.62 17.38
CA VAL A 109 -12.33 -22.34 18.59
C VAL A 109 -13.59 -23.17 18.40
N ALA A 110 -13.55 -24.40 18.91
CA ALA A 110 -14.71 -25.29 19.05
C ALA A 110 -14.68 -26.01 20.41
N LEU A 111 -15.82 -26.55 20.81
CA LEU A 111 -15.94 -27.46 21.95
C LEU A 111 -16.31 -28.85 21.45
N ASP A 112 -15.87 -29.91 22.13
CA ASP A 112 -16.30 -31.28 21.81
C ASP A 112 -17.78 -31.54 22.17
N ARG A 113 -18.36 -30.71 23.06
CA ARG A 113 -19.78 -30.75 23.46
C ARG A 113 -20.27 -29.40 23.98
N ALA A 114 -21.58 -29.21 23.96
CA ALA A 114 -22.22 -28.05 24.58
C ALA A 114 -21.96 -28.00 26.10
N PRO A 115 -21.67 -26.83 26.69
CA PRO A 115 -21.47 -26.70 28.13
C PRO A 115 -22.80 -26.62 28.88
N THR A 116 -22.90 -27.24 30.05
CA THR A 116 -24.13 -27.34 30.85
C THR A 116 -23.97 -26.62 32.19
N GLY A 117 -25.02 -25.93 32.65
CA GLY A 117 -25.03 -25.18 33.93
C GLY A 117 -24.29 -23.84 33.87
N SER A 118 -23.19 -23.73 33.11
CA SER A 118 -22.45 -22.48 32.91
C SER A 118 -21.66 -22.47 31.60
N SER A 119 -20.96 -21.38 31.30
CA SER A 119 -20.22 -21.19 30.04
C SER A 119 -18.78 -21.70 30.08
N VAL A 120 -18.24 -22.07 28.92
CA VAL A 120 -16.79 -22.16 28.70
C VAL A 120 -16.31 -20.85 28.08
N TRP A 121 -15.07 -20.47 28.36
CA TRP A 121 -14.40 -19.31 27.79
C TRP A 121 -13.14 -19.71 27.03
N ALA A 122 -12.89 -19.06 25.90
CA ALA A 122 -11.65 -19.13 25.15
C ALA A 122 -11.05 -17.72 25.00
N TYR A 123 -9.72 -17.64 24.89
CA TYR A 123 -9.00 -16.38 24.96
C TYR A 123 -7.82 -16.36 23.99
N GLY A 124 -7.63 -15.23 23.31
CA GLY A 124 -6.33 -14.81 22.77
C GLY A 124 -5.61 -13.93 23.79
N GLU A 125 -4.42 -14.33 24.23
CA GLU A 125 -3.49 -13.49 25.01
C GLU A 125 -2.52 -12.83 24.03
N ALA A 126 -2.93 -11.71 23.41
CA ALA A 126 -2.18 -11.05 22.33
C ALA A 126 -1.04 -10.14 22.80
N ARG A 127 -0.99 -9.80 24.10
CA ARG A 127 0.13 -9.07 24.72
C ARG A 127 0.29 -9.52 26.18
N ARG A 128 1.11 -10.55 26.40
CA ARG A 128 1.40 -11.12 27.74
C ARG A 128 2.79 -10.69 28.24
N THR A 129 2.84 -9.82 29.25
CA THR A 129 4.09 -9.34 29.86
C THR A 129 4.43 -10.14 31.13
N ALA A 130 5.60 -9.91 31.73
CA ALA A 130 5.93 -10.47 33.04
C ALA A 130 5.01 -9.97 34.18
N SER A 131 4.28 -8.87 33.97
CA SER A 131 3.41 -8.23 34.96
C SER A 131 1.92 -8.55 34.80
N GLY A 132 1.53 -9.19 33.69
CA GLY A 132 0.13 -9.47 33.38
C GLY A 132 -0.14 -9.73 31.90
N SER A 133 -1.37 -9.53 31.46
CA SER A 133 -1.73 -9.67 30.04
C SER A 133 -2.97 -8.87 29.65
N TYR A 134 -3.07 -8.52 28.37
CA TYR A 134 -4.36 -8.25 27.74
C TYR A 134 -4.96 -9.55 27.20
N ARG A 135 -6.28 -9.71 27.42
CA ARG A 135 -7.06 -10.89 27.04
C ARG A 135 -8.23 -10.48 26.16
N LEU A 136 -8.29 -11.09 24.97
CA LEU A 136 -9.38 -11.01 24.01
C LEU A 136 -10.24 -12.27 24.20
N LYS A 137 -11.45 -12.13 24.75
CA LYS A 137 -12.23 -13.23 25.33
C LYS A 137 -13.49 -13.54 24.53
N VAL A 138 -13.76 -14.83 24.35
CA VAL A 138 -15.00 -15.35 23.76
C VAL A 138 -15.68 -16.29 24.75
N ARG A 139 -16.93 -16.01 25.11
CA ARG A 139 -17.77 -16.86 25.95
C ARG A 139 -18.69 -17.73 25.09
N LEU A 140 -18.64 -19.03 25.34
CA LEU A 140 -19.41 -20.07 24.68
C LEU A 140 -20.47 -20.58 25.64
N ALA A 141 -21.73 -20.16 25.43
CA ALA A 141 -22.81 -20.31 26.40
C ALA A 141 -23.62 -21.62 26.23
N PRO A 142 -24.31 -22.13 27.28
CA PRO A 142 -25.15 -23.33 27.21
C PRO A 142 -26.25 -23.31 26.15
N ASN A 143 -26.85 -22.13 25.90
CA ASN A 143 -27.85 -21.92 24.84
C ASN A 143 -27.24 -21.80 23.43
N GLY A 144 -25.94 -22.09 23.28
CA GLY A 144 -25.20 -21.94 22.03
C GLY A 144 -24.75 -20.52 21.68
N GLY A 145 -25.15 -19.50 22.45
CA GLY A 145 -24.78 -18.11 22.16
C GLY A 145 -23.28 -17.83 22.30
N VAL A 146 -22.78 -16.92 21.47
CA VAL A 146 -21.38 -16.46 21.48
C VAL A 146 -21.32 -14.98 21.89
N TYR A 147 -20.44 -14.68 22.84
CA TYR A 147 -20.30 -13.33 23.41
C TYR A 147 -18.82 -12.93 23.50
N LEU A 148 -18.53 -11.64 23.35
CA LEU A 148 -17.17 -11.07 23.31
C LEU A 148 -16.93 -10.18 24.52
N GLN A 149 -15.71 -10.24 25.07
CA GLN A 149 -15.26 -9.34 26.14
C GLN A 149 -13.75 -9.06 25.99
N ALA A 150 -13.29 -7.86 26.35
CA ALA A 150 -11.88 -7.60 26.60
C ALA A 150 -11.61 -7.52 28.10
N SER A 151 -10.39 -7.84 28.54
CA SER A 151 -9.95 -7.62 29.93
C SER A 151 -8.45 -7.41 30.03
N ARG A 152 -8.02 -6.64 31.03
CA ARG A 152 -6.63 -6.60 31.48
C ARG A 152 -6.43 -7.54 32.66
N VAL A 153 -5.22 -8.07 32.82
CA VAL A 153 -4.77 -8.79 34.01
C VAL A 153 -3.54 -8.08 34.54
N VAL A 154 -3.48 -7.82 35.84
CA VAL A 154 -2.28 -7.32 36.53
C VAL A 154 -2.03 -8.20 37.75
N GLY A 155 -0.86 -8.83 37.80
CA GLY A 155 -0.60 -9.92 38.75
C GLY A 155 -1.63 -11.05 38.57
N THR A 156 -2.45 -11.28 39.61
CA THR A 156 -3.53 -12.28 39.60
C THR A 156 -4.93 -11.70 39.34
N THR A 157 -5.08 -10.36 39.25
CA THR A 157 -6.38 -9.70 39.15
C THR A 157 -6.75 -9.44 37.69
N GLU A 158 -7.79 -10.13 37.20
CA GLU A 158 -8.45 -9.80 35.92
C GLU A 158 -9.48 -8.68 36.13
N SER A 159 -9.55 -7.73 35.19
CA SER A 159 -10.52 -6.63 35.20
C SER A 159 -11.09 -6.44 33.78
N PRO A 160 -12.42 -6.45 33.60
CA PRO A 160 -13.03 -6.27 32.28
C PRO A 160 -12.75 -4.86 31.73
N LEU A 161 -12.61 -4.79 30.41
CA LEU A 161 -12.47 -3.56 29.65
C LEU A 161 -13.71 -3.43 28.77
N GLY A 162 -14.66 -2.59 29.22
CA GLY A 162 -15.98 -2.47 28.62
C GLY A 162 -16.96 -3.59 29.04
N SER A 163 -18.17 -3.53 28.47
CA SER A 163 -19.22 -4.53 28.67
C SER A 163 -18.99 -5.77 27.79
N GLU A 164 -19.62 -6.89 28.14
CA GLU A 164 -19.71 -8.05 27.26
C GLU A 164 -20.73 -7.80 26.14
N VAL A 165 -20.40 -8.17 24.90
CA VAL A 165 -21.23 -7.96 23.70
C VAL A 165 -21.67 -9.30 23.11
N ALA A 166 -22.97 -9.48 22.84
CA ALA A 166 -23.49 -10.66 22.17
C ALA A 166 -23.29 -10.57 20.65
N VAL A 167 -22.79 -11.64 20.01
CA VAL A 167 -22.67 -11.70 18.54
C VAL A 167 -23.97 -12.21 17.94
N SER A 168 -24.78 -11.30 17.42
CA SER A 168 -26.10 -11.62 16.85
C SER A 168 -26.02 -12.65 15.74
N GLY A 169 -26.85 -13.70 15.82
CA GLY A 169 -26.92 -14.78 14.83
C GLY A 169 -25.79 -15.83 14.89
N LEU A 170 -24.75 -15.63 15.71
CA LEU A 170 -23.64 -16.57 15.83
C LEU A 170 -23.91 -17.63 16.92
N SER A 171 -23.67 -18.91 16.59
CA SER A 171 -23.72 -20.00 17.56
C SER A 171 -22.60 -21.01 17.37
N HIS A 172 -21.94 -21.38 18.48
CA HIS A 172 -20.89 -22.41 18.52
C HIS A 172 -21.43 -23.85 18.41
N LEU A 173 -22.75 -24.03 18.55
CA LEU A 173 -23.41 -25.32 18.26
C LEU A 173 -23.54 -25.59 16.75
N SER A 174 -23.25 -24.59 15.91
CA SER A 174 -23.28 -24.69 14.44
C SER A 174 -21.89 -24.94 13.82
N GLY A 175 -20.91 -25.36 14.61
CA GLY A 175 -19.52 -25.54 14.18
C GLY A 175 -18.55 -24.56 14.84
N ALA A 176 -17.30 -24.58 14.38
CA ALA A 176 -16.23 -23.74 14.91
C ALA A 176 -16.51 -22.24 14.72
N VAL A 177 -15.96 -21.45 15.64
CA VAL A 177 -16.02 -20.00 15.66
C VAL A 177 -14.64 -19.46 15.31
N ARG A 178 -14.54 -18.72 14.21
CA ARG A 178 -13.36 -17.90 13.90
C ARG A 178 -13.41 -16.66 14.78
N VAL A 179 -12.30 -16.38 15.44
CA VAL A 179 -12.11 -15.23 16.32
C VAL A 179 -10.98 -14.41 15.73
N ARG A 180 -11.13 -13.09 15.67
CA ARG A 180 -10.05 -12.15 15.38
C ARG A 180 -10.10 -10.99 16.34
N GLY A 181 -8.98 -10.70 16.98
CA GLY A 181 -8.84 -9.56 17.87
C GLY A 181 -7.51 -8.86 17.67
N GLN A 182 -7.52 -7.54 17.78
CA GLN A 182 -6.37 -6.70 17.51
C GLN A 182 -6.08 -5.81 18.72
N ILE A 183 -4.78 -5.65 19.02
CA ILE A 183 -4.25 -4.77 20.06
C ILE A 183 -3.23 -3.83 19.41
N THR A 184 -3.42 -2.52 19.51
CA THR A 184 -2.52 -1.49 18.95
C THR A 184 -2.27 -0.37 19.96
N GLY A 185 -1.21 0.42 19.75
CA GLY A 185 -0.87 1.58 20.57
C GLY A 185 -0.36 1.28 21.97
N THR A 186 0.09 2.35 22.63
CA THR A 186 0.38 2.41 24.06
C THR A 186 -0.11 3.74 24.64
N ALA A 187 -0.69 3.71 25.85
CA ALA A 187 -1.22 4.85 26.58
C ALA A 187 -2.11 5.83 25.77
N PRO A 188 -3.22 5.38 25.14
CA PRO A 188 -3.87 4.10 25.38
C PRO A 188 -3.41 2.98 24.44
N THR A 189 -3.42 1.76 24.97
CA THR A 189 -3.59 0.57 24.16
C THR A 189 -5.06 0.50 23.71
N SER A 190 -5.31 0.36 22.40
CA SER A 190 -6.62 0.03 21.84
C SER A 190 -6.77 -1.50 21.73
N LEU A 191 -7.97 -2.01 22.00
CA LEU A 191 -8.31 -3.41 21.85
C LEU A 191 -9.63 -3.52 21.07
N ARG A 192 -9.66 -4.30 20.00
CA ARG A 192 -10.90 -4.61 19.25
C ARG A 192 -11.04 -6.10 18.99
N LEU A 193 -12.27 -6.61 18.96
CA LEU A 193 -12.57 -8.04 18.87
C LEU A 193 -13.83 -8.31 18.05
N ARG A 194 -13.76 -9.28 17.14
CA ARG A 194 -14.87 -9.81 16.34
C ARG A 194 -14.81 -11.34 16.23
N ALA A 195 -15.96 -11.96 15.99
CA ALA A 195 -16.06 -13.41 15.81
C ALA A 195 -17.18 -13.76 14.83
N TRP A 196 -17.02 -14.85 14.10
CA TRP A 196 -17.97 -15.36 13.10
C TRP A 196 -17.86 -16.88 12.99
N ARG A 197 -18.72 -17.53 12.18
CA ARG A 197 -18.63 -18.97 11.95
C ARG A 197 -17.48 -19.27 11.00
N THR A 198 -16.68 -20.30 11.28
CA THR A 198 -15.68 -20.83 10.35
C THR A 198 -16.29 -21.06 8.96
N GLY A 199 -15.56 -20.66 7.91
CA GLY A 199 -16.02 -20.76 6.52
C GLY A 199 -17.05 -19.71 6.08
N ALA A 200 -17.52 -18.83 6.97
CA ALA A 200 -18.27 -17.63 6.59
C ALA A 200 -17.33 -16.44 6.34
N SER A 201 -17.81 -15.43 5.60
CA SER A 201 -17.11 -14.17 5.37
C SER A 201 -16.82 -13.42 6.68
N GLU A 202 -15.63 -12.84 6.80
CA GLU A 202 -15.27 -12.00 7.94
C GLU A 202 -16.17 -10.74 8.00
N PRO A 203 -16.81 -10.44 9.15
CA PRO A 203 -17.59 -9.22 9.31
C PRO A 203 -16.71 -7.96 9.26
N ALA A 204 -17.13 -6.94 8.53
CA ALA A 204 -16.43 -5.64 8.50
C ALA A 204 -16.39 -4.97 9.88
N ASP A 205 -17.48 -5.11 10.65
CA ASP A 205 -17.64 -4.49 11.96
C ASP A 205 -16.74 -5.08 13.05
N TRP A 206 -16.42 -4.24 14.04
CA TRP A 206 -15.76 -4.63 15.29
C TRP A 206 -16.74 -4.44 16.46
N PRO A 207 -17.64 -5.43 16.73
CA PRO A 207 -18.71 -5.28 17.72
C PRO A 207 -18.22 -5.07 19.16
N LEU A 208 -16.96 -5.38 19.46
CA LEU A 208 -16.31 -4.95 20.70
C LEU A 208 -15.07 -4.10 20.38
N SER A 209 -15.00 -2.95 21.04
CA SER A 209 -13.84 -2.04 21.08
C SER A 209 -13.68 -1.49 22.50
N ALA A 210 -12.44 -1.36 22.97
CA ALA A 210 -12.08 -0.85 24.29
C ALA A 210 -10.69 -0.18 24.26
N THR A 211 -10.36 0.59 25.30
CA THR A 211 -9.04 1.20 25.50
C THR A 211 -8.56 1.01 26.93
N ASP A 212 -7.23 0.95 27.12
CA ASP A 212 -6.60 0.86 28.44
C ASP A 212 -5.17 1.43 28.45
N SER A 213 -4.81 2.13 29.52
CA SER A 213 -3.49 2.78 29.69
C SER A 213 -2.68 2.20 30.86
N THR A 214 -2.90 0.93 31.23
CA THR A 214 -2.22 0.30 32.36
C THR A 214 -0.72 0.15 32.08
N ALA A 215 0.12 0.97 32.72
CA ALA A 215 1.56 1.08 32.47
C ALA A 215 2.30 -0.28 32.36
N ALA A 216 1.97 -1.24 33.22
CA ALA A 216 2.57 -2.58 33.26
C ALA A 216 2.28 -3.48 32.04
N LEU A 217 1.41 -3.04 31.12
CA LEU A 217 1.01 -3.73 29.89
C LEU A 217 1.32 -2.92 28.61
N GLN A 218 2.06 -1.82 28.72
CA GLN A 218 2.44 -0.94 27.60
C GLN A 218 3.79 -1.34 26.96
N THR A 219 4.14 -2.63 27.01
CA THR A 219 5.40 -3.18 26.48
C THR A 219 5.14 -4.47 25.71
N SER A 220 6.05 -4.84 24.81
CA SER A 220 5.92 -6.05 23.98
C SER A 220 5.68 -7.29 24.84
N GLY A 221 4.72 -8.12 24.43
CA GLY A 221 4.26 -9.26 25.20
C GLY A 221 4.15 -10.52 24.36
N ALA A 222 4.18 -11.67 25.02
CA ALA A 222 4.09 -12.97 24.38
C ALA A 222 2.68 -13.23 23.81
N ILE A 223 2.63 -14.02 22.74
CA ILE A 223 1.38 -14.56 22.17
C ILE A 223 0.97 -15.82 22.94
N GLY A 224 -0.33 -16.00 23.19
CA GLY A 224 -0.86 -17.23 23.78
C GLY A 224 -2.35 -17.47 23.55
N LEU A 225 -2.77 -18.70 23.85
CA LEU A 225 -4.15 -19.16 23.84
C LEU A 225 -4.50 -19.71 25.23
N ARG A 226 -5.75 -19.52 25.67
CA ARG A 226 -6.25 -20.02 26.97
C ARG A 226 -7.69 -20.52 26.85
N ALA A 227 -8.05 -21.49 27.69
CA ALA A 227 -9.40 -21.97 27.89
C ALA A 227 -9.76 -22.04 29.39
N TYR A 228 -11.02 -21.76 29.73
CA TYR A 228 -11.51 -21.77 31.11
C TYR A 228 -12.94 -22.33 31.22
N ALA A 229 -13.13 -23.32 32.08
CA ALA A 229 -14.45 -23.81 32.48
C ALA A 229 -14.97 -23.00 33.67
N SER A 230 -16.16 -22.41 33.54
CA SER A 230 -16.76 -21.66 34.65
C SER A 230 -17.06 -22.59 35.84
N ARG A 231 -16.93 -22.10 37.09
CA ARG A 231 -17.06 -22.94 38.32
C ARG A 231 -18.42 -23.64 38.49
N SER A 232 -19.46 -23.16 37.81
CA SER A 232 -20.82 -23.74 37.82
C SER A 232 -21.10 -24.63 36.59
N LEU A 233 -20.08 -25.01 35.82
CA LEU A 233 -20.19 -26.02 34.77
C LEU A 233 -20.50 -27.39 35.41
N THR A 234 -21.46 -28.14 34.87
CA THR A 234 -21.90 -29.43 35.45
C THR A 234 -21.52 -30.66 34.63
N ASN A 235 -20.98 -30.50 33.43
CA ASN A 235 -20.67 -31.58 32.49
C ASN A 235 -19.20 -31.61 32.03
N ALA A 236 -18.27 -31.31 32.94
CA ALA A 236 -16.85 -31.59 32.72
C ALA A 236 -16.60 -33.13 32.67
N PRO A 237 -15.59 -33.61 31.91
CA PRO A 237 -14.64 -32.86 31.10
C PRO A 237 -15.26 -32.28 29.81
N ILE A 238 -14.78 -31.10 29.41
CA ILE A 238 -15.00 -30.53 28.07
C ILE A 238 -13.64 -30.26 27.43
N THR A 239 -13.46 -30.65 26.18
CA THR A 239 -12.26 -30.33 25.41
C THR A 239 -12.50 -29.08 24.57
N THR A 240 -11.67 -28.05 24.79
CA THR A 240 -11.59 -26.90 23.88
C THR A 240 -10.60 -27.23 22.77
N ARG A 241 -11.05 -27.13 21.52
CA ARG A 241 -10.22 -27.25 20.31
C ARG A 241 -9.80 -25.84 19.88
N PHE A 242 -8.53 -25.65 19.60
CA PHE A 242 -7.97 -24.47 18.93
C PHE A 242 -7.36 -24.87 17.60
N ASP A 243 -7.56 -24.07 16.57
CA ASP A 243 -7.00 -24.34 15.24
C ASP A 243 -6.66 -23.04 14.50
N GLU A 244 -5.87 -23.14 13.43
CA GLU A 244 -5.53 -22.06 12.50
C GLU A 244 -5.16 -20.72 13.19
N LEU A 245 -4.24 -20.80 14.16
CA LEU A 245 -3.69 -19.62 14.82
C LEU A 245 -2.81 -18.83 13.84
N LEU A 246 -3.06 -17.54 13.75
CA LEU A 246 -2.20 -16.57 13.09
C LEU A 246 -2.08 -15.33 13.98
N ALA A 247 -0.86 -14.91 14.29
CA ALA A 247 -0.56 -13.65 14.97
C ALA A 247 0.48 -12.86 14.16
N VAL A 248 0.11 -11.63 13.80
CA VAL A 248 0.91 -10.73 12.97
C VAL A 248 1.24 -9.48 13.78
N ASP A 249 2.52 -9.06 13.75
CA ASP A 249 2.93 -7.81 14.39
C ASP A 249 2.57 -6.62 13.49
N VAL A 250 1.68 -5.77 14.02
CA VAL A 250 1.07 -4.62 13.34
C VAL A 250 1.97 -3.38 13.39
N ALA A 251 3.05 -3.42 14.17
CA ALA A 251 4.15 -2.45 14.16
C ALA A 251 5.40 -2.97 13.39
N ALA A 252 5.41 -4.26 13.00
CA ALA A 252 6.36 -4.83 12.04
C ALA A 252 5.85 -4.80 10.59
N ALA A 253 4.53 -4.76 10.35
CA ALA A 253 4.05 -3.81 9.35
C ALA A 253 4.38 -2.43 9.91
N GLY A 254 4.94 -1.51 9.13
CA GLY A 254 4.88 -0.12 9.56
C GLY A 254 3.43 0.29 9.80
N PRO A 255 3.15 1.36 10.58
CA PRO A 255 1.93 2.10 10.28
C PRO A 255 1.93 2.40 8.77
N PRO A 256 0.77 2.51 8.10
CA PRO A 256 0.75 3.22 6.81
C PRO A 256 1.45 4.55 7.08
N SER A 257 2.62 4.78 6.48
CA SER A 257 3.49 5.91 6.85
C SER A 257 2.62 7.16 6.79
N PRO A 258 2.44 7.91 7.89
CA PRO A 258 1.41 8.95 7.96
C PRO A 258 1.66 9.91 6.78
N PRO A 259 0.75 9.96 5.78
CA PRO A 259 1.09 9.94 4.35
C PRO A 259 2.28 10.84 4.04
N PRO A 260 3.46 10.28 3.70
CA PRO A 260 4.78 10.62 4.24
C PRO A 260 5.04 12.10 4.60
N SER A 261 4.38 12.55 5.67
CA SER A 261 4.00 13.94 5.94
C SER A 261 4.09 14.85 4.72
N THR A 262 3.25 14.56 3.71
CA THR A 262 3.31 15.14 2.34
C THR A 262 3.48 16.65 2.39
N THR A 263 2.85 17.31 3.36
CA THR A 263 3.04 18.71 3.72
C THR A 263 4.48 19.06 4.09
N ILE A 264 5.37 19.22 3.11
CA ILE A 264 6.80 19.56 3.26
C ILE A 264 7.04 20.95 3.89
N ALA A 265 6.11 21.89 3.76
CA ALA A 265 6.16 23.17 4.46
C ALA A 265 4.77 23.68 4.88
N THR A 266 4.71 24.38 6.01
CA THR A 266 3.50 25.02 6.56
C THR A 266 3.84 26.36 7.19
N ASP A 267 2.96 27.34 7.03
CA ASP A 267 3.04 28.60 7.78
C ASP A 267 1.64 29.19 8.03
N ALA A 268 1.17 29.09 9.27
CA ALA A 268 -0.10 29.65 9.73
C ALA A 268 0.04 31.09 10.28
N PHE A 269 1.25 31.68 10.20
CA PHE A 269 1.52 33.09 10.51
C PHE A 269 0.99 33.62 11.87
N GLU A 270 0.74 32.75 12.86
CA GLU A 270 0.25 33.09 14.21
C GLU A 270 1.28 33.87 15.06
N ARG A 271 2.55 33.91 14.64
CA ARG A 271 3.63 34.65 15.32
C ARG A 271 3.56 36.15 15.05
N THR A 272 4.05 36.96 15.99
CA THR A 272 4.25 38.41 15.77
C THR A 272 5.71 38.71 15.48
N THR A 273 6.01 39.41 14.37
CA THR A 273 7.36 39.92 14.06
C THR A 273 7.28 41.35 13.53
N ALA A 274 8.15 42.25 14.03
CA ALA A 274 8.14 43.66 13.62
C ALA A 274 8.84 43.93 12.28
N THR A 275 9.80 43.08 11.90
CA THR A 275 10.50 43.12 10.60
C THR A 275 10.85 41.70 10.15
N GLY A 276 10.75 41.41 8.85
CA GLY A 276 10.92 40.05 8.31
C GLY A 276 9.72 39.15 8.56
N TRP A 277 9.79 37.90 8.08
CA TRP A 277 8.77 36.87 8.36
C TRP A 277 9.24 35.80 9.37
N GLY A 278 10.53 35.77 9.71
CA GLY A 278 11.10 34.79 10.65
C GLY A 278 11.14 33.38 10.05
N THR A 279 10.67 32.40 10.82
CA THR A 279 10.70 30.97 10.48
C THR A 279 9.28 30.47 10.25
N ALA A 280 9.07 29.69 9.18
CA ALA A 280 7.82 28.97 8.94
C ALA A 280 7.70 27.78 9.91
N ASP A 281 6.47 27.42 10.27
CA ASP A 281 6.17 26.39 11.26
C ASP A 281 6.68 25.00 10.81
N LYS A 282 6.70 24.76 9.49
CA LYS A 282 7.49 23.71 8.84
C LYS A 282 8.13 24.26 7.56
N GLY A 283 9.38 23.89 7.29
CA GLY A 283 10.14 24.33 6.09
C GLY A 283 11.29 25.33 6.34
N GLY A 284 11.39 25.89 7.56
CA GLY A 284 12.57 26.64 8.02
C GLY A 284 12.50 28.16 7.83
N PRO A 285 13.64 28.87 7.85
CA PRO A 285 13.69 30.34 7.85
C PRO A 285 13.34 30.93 6.47
N TRP A 286 12.47 31.93 6.46
CA TRP A 286 12.13 32.69 5.24
C TRP A 286 13.30 33.54 4.77
N SER A 287 13.74 33.30 3.53
CA SER A 287 14.59 34.23 2.78
C SER A 287 13.71 35.25 2.05
N ILE A 288 14.13 36.52 1.99
CA ILE A 288 13.31 37.64 1.47
C ILE A 288 14.05 38.54 0.46
N ILE A 289 13.32 39.15 -0.48
CA ILE A 289 13.83 40.19 -1.39
C ILE A 289 13.42 41.59 -0.92
N GLY A 290 14.38 42.49 -0.73
CA GLY A 290 14.15 43.87 -0.32
C GLY A 290 14.46 44.12 1.16
N SER A 291 13.93 45.19 1.73
CA SER A 291 14.19 45.52 3.13
C SER A 291 13.29 44.70 4.08
N SER A 292 13.86 44.17 5.16
CA SER A 292 13.10 43.48 6.22
C SER A 292 11.99 44.36 6.83
N SER A 293 12.14 45.69 6.82
CA SER A 293 11.10 46.65 7.24
C SER A 293 9.80 46.62 6.40
N GLN A 294 9.84 45.98 5.23
CA GLN A 294 8.70 45.83 4.32
C GLN A 294 7.99 44.48 4.48
N TYR A 295 8.46 43.65 5.41
CA TYR A 295 7.87 42.37 5.79
C TYR A 295 7.57 42.40 7.28
N ARG A 296 6.41 41.86 7.68
CA ARG A 296 6.08 41.61 9.08
C ARG A 296 5.16 40.40 9.18
N VAL A 297 4.98 39.87 10.38
CA VAL A 297 3.85 38.99 10.70
C VAL A 297 3.06 39.62 11.84
N ASP A 298 1.74 39.76 11.70
CA ASP A 298 0.89 40.48 12.66
C ASP A 298 0.04 39.55 13.55
N GLY A 299 0.52 38.34 13.82
CA GLY A 299 -0.14 37.34 14.66
C GLY A 299 -1.35 36.66 14.01
N THR A 300 -1.62 36.99 12.75
CA THR A 300 -2.66 36.36 11.90
C THR A 300 -2.28 36.31 10.43
N THR A 301 -1.38 37.17 9.93
CA THR A 301 -0.97 37.13 8.51
C THR A 301 0.49 37.49 8.30
N GLY A 302 1.12 36.84 7.31
CA GLY A 302 2.39 37.23 6.72
C GLY A 302 2.20 38.38 5.74
N VAL A 303 2.71 39.57 6.07
CA VAL A 303 2.42 40.80 5.31
C VAL A 303 3.63 41.25 4.50
N MET A 304 3.38 41.61 3.24
CA MET A 304 4.32 42.30 2.34
C MET A 304 3.81 43.73 2.05
N SER A 305 4.62 44.74 2.37
CA SER A 305 4.30 46.16 2.15
C SER A 305 4.86 46.64 0.80
N LEU A 306 3.97 46.82 -0.18
CA LEU A 306 4.29 47.32 -1.52
C LEU A 306 4.22 48.85 -1.52
N SER A 307 5.30 49.47 -1.04
CA SER A 307 5.38 50.90 -0.73
C SER A 307 5.32 51.85 -1.93
N ALA A 308 5.45 51.34 -3.16
CA ALA A 308 5.35 52.10 -4.40
C ALA A 308 4.86 51.21 -5.54
N ALA A 309 4.24 51.83 -6.54
CA ALA A 309 3.84 51.17 -7.78
C ALA A 309 5.06 50.68 -8.57
N GLY A 310 4.89 49.59 -9.31
CA GLY A 310 5.95 48.94 -10.07
C GLY A 310 6.96 48.16 -9.21
N THR A 311 6.71 48.00 -7.91
CA THR A 311 7.60 47.24 -7.00
C THR A 311 7.03 45.86 -6.67
N GLY A 312 7.92 44.89 -6.47
CA GLY A 312 7.58 43.52 -6.05
C GLY A 312 8.31 43.11 -4.77
N ARG A 313 7.77 42.12 -4.07
CA ARG A 313 8.31 41.48 -2.86
C ARG A 313 8.21 39.96 -3.02
N ALA A 314 9.12 39.24 -2.41
CA ALA A 314 9.23 37.78 -2.53
C ALA A 314 9.82 37.21 -1.24
N ALA A 315 9.19 36.17 -0.71
CA ALA A 315 9.69 35.35 0.37
C ALA A 315 9.74 33.89 -0.11
N TRP A 316 10.83 33.17 0.15
CA TRP A 316 10.96 31.76 -0.22
C TRP A 316 11.62 30.95 0.89
N LEU A 317 11.31 29.66 0.94
CA LEU A 317 11.92 28.70 1.85
C LEU A 317 13.13 28.08 1.13
N PRO A 318 14.38 28.28 1.61
CA PRO A 318 15.58 27.95 0.86
C PRO A 318 15.97 26.46 0.88
N GLY A 319 15.17 25.60 1.52
CA GLY A 319 15.38 24.16 1.51
C GLY A 319 15.14 23.55 0.12
N THR A 320 15.80 22.43 -0.18
CA THR A 320 15.53 21.65 -1.38
C THR A 320 14.14 21.04 -1.28
N VAL A 321 13.21 21.55 -2.08
CA VAL A 321 11.85 21.02 -2.19
C VAL A 321 11.80 19.97 -3.32
N PRO A 322 11.06 18.85 -3.12
CA PRO A 322 10.63 17.90 -4.14
C PRO A 322 10.24 18.50 -5.49
N ARG A 323 10.34 17.70 -6.55
CA ARG A 323 10.02 18.15 -7.91
C ARG A 323 8.52 18.39 -8.03
N ASP A 324 7.72 17.40 -7.64
CA ASP A 324 6.28 17.46 -7.86
C ASP A 324 5.58 17.94 -6.59
N THR A 325 4.86 19.07 -6.68
CA THR A 325 4.27 19.72 -5.50
C THR A 325 2.89 20.33 -5.76
N SER A 326 2.07 20.36 -4.70
CA SER A 326 0.90 21.25 -4.58
C SER A 326 1.24 22.36 -3.58
N MET A 327 0.86 23.59 -3.89
CA MET A 327 0.92 24.73 -2.95
C MET A 327 -0.49 25.28 -2.76
N ALA A 328 -0.88 25.54 -1.52
CA ALA A 328 -2.05 26.36 -1.20
C ALA A 328 -1.70 27.49 -0.22
N ALA A 329 -2.29 28.66 -0.43
CA ALA A 329 -2.18 29.79 0.48
C ALA A 329 -3.46 30.63 0.47
N THR A 330 -3.77 31.25 1.61
CA THR A 330 -4.86 32.19 1.75
C THR A 330 -4.32 33.60 1.51
N VAL A 331 -5.01 34.40 0.69
CA VAL A 331 -4.53 35.69 0.20
C VAL A 331 -5.57 36.78 0.49
N SER A 332 -5.14 37.94 0.97
CA SER A 332 -5.98 39.13 1.08
C SER A 332 -5.20 40.43 0.88
N VAL A 333 -5.90 41.54 0.64
CA VAL A 333 -5.31 42.88 0.50
C VAL A 333 -5.94 43.86 1.48
N ASP A 334 -5.17 44.84 1.95
CA ASP A 334 -5.74 45.91 2.81
C ASP A 334 -6.59 46.92 2.04
N ARG A 335 -6.34 47.10 0.74
CA ARG A 335 -7.09 47.96 -0.19
C ARG A 335 -7.09 47.40 -1.61
N ILE A 336 -8.13 47.71 -2.37
CA ILE A 336 -8.18 47.47 -3.82
C ILE A 336 -7.23 48.46 -4.53
N PRO A 337 -6.44 48.03 -5.52
CA PRO A 337 -5.52 48.91 -6.23
C PRO A 337 -6.29 49.84 -7.19
N ASN A 338 -5.91 51.11 -7.22
CA ASN A 338 -6.48 52.10 -8.16
C ASN A 338 -5.63 52.14 -9.45
N GLY A 339 -6.28 52.25 -10.62
CA GLY A 339 -5.61 52.47 -11.92
C GLY A 339 -4.94 51.23 -12.54
N SER A 340 -4.52 50.25 -11.75
CA SER A 340 -3.95 48.99 -12.23
C SER A 340 -4.14 47.85 -11.23
N SER A 341 -3.54 46.69 -11.47
CA SER A 341 -3.73 45.48 -10.63
C SER A 341 -2.63 45.26 -9.60
N ILE A 342 -2.96 44.52 -8.54
CA ILE A 342 -2.02 43.91 -7.60
C ILE A 342 -2.03 42.39 -7.81
N TRP A 343 -0.89 41.75 -7.58
CA TRP A 343 -0.68 40.32 -7.84
C TRP A 343 -0.12 39.62 -6.60
N ALA A 344 -0.61 38.40 -6.36
CA ALA A 344 0.01 37.40 -5.50
C ALA A 344 0.48 36.22 -6.36
N TYR A 345 1.55 35.57 -5.93
CA TYR A 345 2.20 34.46 -6.64
C TYR A 345 2.51 33.33 -5.65
N LEU A 346 2.14 32.11 -6.02
CA LEU A 346 2.69 30.87 -5.48
C LEU A 346 3.75 30.41 -6.50
N GLU A 347 5.02 30.41 -6.09
CA GLU A 347 6.15 30.01 -6.93
C GLU A 347 6.52 28.55 -6.63
N ALA A 348 5.79 27.59 -7.22
CA ALA A 348 5.91 26.16 -6.91
C ALA A 348 7.22 25.50 -7.38
N ARG A 349 7.92 26.12 -8.34
CA ARG A 349 9.32 25.78 -8.68
C ARG A 349 10.08 27.06 -8.99
N ARG A 350 10.92 27.52 -8.05
CA ARG A 350 11.75 28.73 -8.15
C ARG A 350 13.23 28.35 -8.19
N SER A 351 13.77 28.03 -9.37
CA SER A 351 15.20 27.70 -9.50
C SER A 351 16.10 28.93 -9.37
N SER A 352 15.59 30.13 -9.63
CA SER A 352 16.23 31.39 -9.26
C SER A 352 15.22 32.56 -9.15
N SER A 353 15.70 33.77 -8.85
CA SER A 353 14.90 35.00 -8.96
C SER A 353 14.52 35.39 -10.40
N SER A 354 15.15 34.76 -11.41
CA SER A 354 14.96 35.01 -12.84
C SER A 354 14.46 33.77 -13.62
N ALA A 355 14.24 32.64 -12.93
CA ALA A 355 13.75 31.38 -13.49
C ALA A 355 12.78 30.71 -12.50
N ALA A 356 11.49 30.69 -12.84
CA ALA A 356 10.44 30.10 -11.99
C ALA A 356 9.15 29.76 -12.76
N TYR A 357 8.40 28.76 -12.30
CA TYR A 357 6.96 28.65 -12.61
C TYR A 357 6.15 29.43 -11.58
N ARG A 358 5.12 30.15 -12.05
CA ARG A 358 4.29 31.08 -11.27
C ARG A 358 2.82 30.77 -11.43
N LEU A 359 2.19 30.43 -10.31
CA LEU A 359 0.76 30.24 -10.12
C LEU A 359 0.23 31.54 -9.50
N LYS A 360 -0.67 32.26 -10.19
CA LYS A 360 -0.91 33.69 -9.92
C LYS A 360 -2.37 33.99 -9.62
N LEU A 361 -2.59 34.86 -8.63
CA LEU A 361 -3.84 35.56 -8.38
C LEU A 361 -3.65 37.06 -8.67
N ARG A 362 -4.46 37.61 -9.58
CA ARG A 362 -4.59 39.05 -9.85
C ARG A 362 -5.83 39.59 -9.18
N ILE A 363 -5.70 40.71 -8.47
CA ILE A 363 -6.82 41.53 -8.01
C ILE A 363 -6.77 42.85 -8.80
N GLY A 364 -7.81 43.10 -9.59
CA GLY A 364 -7.89 44.28 -10.45
C GLY A 364 -8.54 45.51 -9.81
N PRO A 365 -8.48 46.67 -10.48
CA PRO A 365 -9.16 47.90 -10.06
C PRO A 365 -10.68 47.80 -10.23
N ASP A 366 -11.16 46.78 -10.95
CA ASP A 366 -12.56 46.35 -11.06
C ASP A 366 -13.03 45.52 -9.84
N ALA A 367 -12.18 45.36 -8.82
CA ALA A 367 -12.36 44.41 -7.72
C ALA A 367 -12.54 42.94 -8.15
N GLY A 368 -12.22 42.59 -9.40
CA GLY A 368 -12.27 41.21 -9.87
C GLY A 368 -11.03 40.42 -9.45
N ALA A 369 -11.25 39.14 -9.12
CA ALA A 369 -10.20 38.16 -8.87
C ALA A 369 -9.99 37.28 -10.12
N TYR A 370 -8.74 37.09 -10.54
CA TYR A 370 -8.38 36.37 -11.76
C TYR A 370 -7.17 35.45 -11.53
N LEU A 371 -7.22 34.22 -12.03
CA LEU A 371 -6.12 33.26 -12.00
C LEU A 371 -5.30 33.29 -13.28
N ARG A 372 -4.00 33.02 -13.17
CA ARG A 372 -3.09 32.88 -14.32
C ARG A 372 -1.93 31.93 -14.02
N VAL A 373 -1.39 31.30 -15.06
CA VAL A 373 -0.15 30.50 -14.97
C VAL A 373 0.88 31.07 -15.95
N SER A 374 2.12 31.24 -15.48
CA SER A 374 3.22 31.82 -16.27
C SER A 374 4.58 31.20 -15.90
N ARG A 375 5.53 31.29 -16.83
CA ARG A 375 6.94 30.92 -16.67
C ARG A 375 7.81 32.16 -16.74
N VAL A 376 8.71 32.35 -15.78
CA VAL A 376 9.82 33.30 -15.86
C VAL A 376 11.06 32.59 -16.38
N MET A 377 11.75 33.16 -17.36
CA MET A 377 13.08 32.73 -17.82
C MET A 377 13.95 33.94 -18.15
N ALA A 378 15.17 33.98 -17.63
CA ALA A 378 16.10 35.10 -17.71
C ALA A 378 15.47 36.46 -17.29
N GLY A 379 14.47 36.45 -16.40
CA GLY A 379 13.73 37.63 -15.95
C GLY A 379 12.57 38.06 -16.87
N SER A 380 12.39 37.42 -18.03
CA SER A 380 11.23 37.61 -18.90
C SER A 380 10.09 36.68 -18.48
N GLU A 381 8.86 37.19 -18.35
CA GLU A 381 7.69 36.39 -17.94
C GLU A 381 6.77 36.08 -19.14
N THR A 382 6.68 34.79 -19.49
CA THR A 382 5.80 34.23 -20.53
C THR A 382 4.54 33.67 -19.89
N ASN A 383 3.36 34.00 -20.40
CA ASN A 383 2.11 33.43 -19.90
C ASN A 383 1.83 32.11 -20.64
N LEU A 384 1.53 31.05 -19.89
CA LEU A 384 1.34 29.70 -20.45
C LEU A 384 -0.12 29.41 -20.80
N ALA A 385 -1.05 29.98 -20.03
CA ALA A 385 -2.49 29.86 -20.23
C ALA A 385 -3.17 31.23 -20.36
N ALA A 386 -4.42 31.22 -20.83
CA ALA A 386 -5.33 32.34 -20.72
C ALA A 386 -5.56 32.72 -19.24
N GLU A 387 -5.95 33.97 -18.99
CA GLU A 387 -6.31 34.45 -17.65
C GLU A 387 -7.79 34.15 -17.37
N VAL A 388 -8.10 33.52 -16.23
CA VAL A 388 -9.43 33.01 -15.89
C VAL A 388 -10.02 33.81 -14.74
N ARG A 389 -11.19 34.44 -14.94
CA ARG A 389 -11.89 35.17 -13.87
C ARG A 389 -12.53 34.20 -12.89
N LEU A 390 -12.38 34.45 -11.59
CA LEU A 390 -13.17 33.76 -10.57
C LEU A 390 -14.62 34.28 -10.64
N THR A 391 -15.54 33.40 -11.02
CA THR A 391 -16.96 33.73 -11.19
C THR A 391 -17.63 33.90 -9.83
N GLY A 392 -18.53 34.88 -9.70
CA GLY A 392 -19.17 35.23 -8.42
C GLY A 392 -18.28 35.99 -7.43
N VAL A 393 -16.95 36.04 -7.63
CA VAL A 393 -16.03 36.75 -6.73
C VAL A 393 -15.95 38.23 -7.07
N THR A 394 -16.16 39.06 -6.04
CA THR A 394 -15.87 40.50 -6.00
C THR A 394 -15.10 40.79 -4.72
N VAL A 395 -13.90 41.35 -4.85
CA VAL A 395 -12.94 41.50 -3.74
C VAL A 395 -13.23 42.76 -2.95
N THR A 396 -13.36 42.62 -1.63
CA THR A 396 -13.37 43.74 -0.68
C THR A 396 -12.07 43.78 0.11
N PRO A 397 -11.70 44.93 0.70
CA PRO A 397 -10.62 45.00 1.70
C PRO A 397 -10.75 43.92 2.78
N GLY A 398 -9.71 43.12 2.95
CA GLY A 398 -9.69 42.00 3.92
C GLY A 398 -10.43 40.72 3.49
N LEU A 399 -11.03 40.65 2.29
CA LEU A 399 -11.57 39.38 1.79
C LEU A 399 -10.45 38.35 1.64
N ARG A 400 -10.62 37.20 2.28
CA ARG A 400 -9.71 36.05 2.19
C ARG A 400 -10.10 35.21 0.96
N LEU A 401 -9.13 34.99 0.08
CA LEU A 401 -9.24 34.10 -1.09
C LEU A 401 -8.23 32.96 -0.94
N ARG A 402 -8.70 31.72 -0.91
CA ARG A 402 -7.85 30.53 -0.92
C ARG A 402 -7.42 30.24 -2.37
N VAL A 403 -6.13 29.99 -2.59
CA VAL A 403 -5.57 29.65 -3.91
C VAL A 403 -4.78 28.38 -3.75
N ARG A 404 -5.03 27.36 -4.59
CA ARG A 404 -4.20 26.17 -4.74
C ARG A 404 -3.67 26.08 -6.17
N GLY A 405 -2.44 25.62 -6.34
CA GLY A 405 -1.95 25.18 -7.63
C GLY A 405 -0.80 24.20 -7.52
N GLU A 406 -0.51 23.52 -8.63
CA GLU A 406 0.38 22.36 -8.68
C GLU A 406 1.45 22.54 -9.75
N ALA A 407 2.59 21.87 -9.56
CA ALA A 407 3.63 21.68 -10.55
C ALA A 407 4.12 20.23 -10.47
N SER A 408 3.69 19.36 -11.38
CA SER A 408 4.01 17.93 -11.43
C SER A 408 4.62 17.51 -12.77
N GLY A 409 5.41 16.43 -12.80
CA GLY A 409 6.06 15.94 -14.01
C GLY A 409 7.36 16.65 -14.39
N ALA A 410 8.17 15.91 -15.16
CA ALA A 410 9.52 16.29 -15.57
C ALA A 410 9.70 16.45 -17.09
N ASP A 411 8.85 15.87 -17.94
CA ASP A 411 8.74 16.28 -19.35
C ASP A 411 7.38 15.85 -19.95
N PRO A 412 6.45 16.78 -20.24
CA PRO A 412 6.44 18.16 -19.78
C PRO A 412 6.19 18.25 -18.26
N THR A 413 6.32 19.45 -17.69
CA THR A 413 5.73 19.78 -16.38
C THR A 413 4.30 20.24 -16.57
N THR A 414 3.36 19.58 -15.90
CA THR A 414 1.96 20.00 -15.80
C THR A 414 1.79 20.99 -14.64
N LEU A 415 1.11 22.09 -14.93
CA LEU A 415 0.87 23.22 -14.05
C LEU A 415 -0.64 23.47 -13.94
N ARG A 416 -1.16 23.41 -12.72
CA ARG A 416 -2.60 23.53 -12.43
C ARG A 416 -2.88 24.66 -11.45
N ALA A 417 -4.03 25.32 -11.53
CA ALA A 417 -4.43 26.36 -10.57
C ALA A 417 -5.96 26.43 -10.37
N ARG A 418 -6.39 26.64 -9.12
CA ARG A 418 -7.77 26.96 -8.72
C ARG A 418 -7.79 27.94 -7.55
N GLY A 419 -8.91 28.63 -7.36
CA GLY A 419 -9.03 29.70 -6.38
C GLY A 419 -10.49 29.96 -6.02
N TRP A 420 -10.77 30.19 -4.74
CA TRP A 420 -12.11 30.34 -4.19
C TRP A 420 -12.13 31.29 -3.00
N VAL A 421 -13.33 31.65 -2.53
CA VAL A 421 -13.47 32.44 -1.30
C VAL A 421 -13.19 31.53 -0.10
N ASP A 422 -12.42 32.02 0.85
CA ASP A 422 -12.07 31.25 2.05
C ASP A 422 -13.34 30.83 2.85
N GLY A 423 -13.29 29.66 3.47
CA GLY A 423 -14.44 29.01 4.10
C GLY A 423 -15.49 28.43 3.13
N GLN A 424 -15.34 28.56 1.81
CA GLN A 424 -16.11 27.78 0.83
C GLN A 424 -15.42 26.45 0.50
N VAL A 425 -16.19 25.49 -0.04
CA VAL A 425 -15.68 24.19 -0.49
C VAL A 425 -14.69 24.39 -1.65
N GLU A 426 -13.56 23.67 -1.60
CA GLU A 426 -12.53 23.71 -2.66
C GLU A 426 -13.09 23.15 -3.98
N PRO A 427 -12.98 23.87 -5.13
CA PRO A 427 -13.54 23.39 -6.40
C PRO A 427 -12.87 22.11 -6.90
N GLY A 428 -13.65 21.05 -7.13
CA GLY A 428 -13.13 19.78 -7.67
C GLY A 428 -12.40 19.93 -9.01
N THR A 429 -12.89 20.81 -9.88
CA THR A 429 -12.28 21.11 -11.19
C THR A 429 -11.17 22.16 -11.10
N TRP A 430 -10.04 21.91 -11.77
CA TRP A 430 -9.00 22.92 -12.00
C TRP A 430 -9.48 24.04 -12.93
N ALA A 431 -9.25 25.29 -12.54
CA ALA A 431 -9.62 26.46 -13.35
C ALA A 431 -8.60 26.74 -14.47
N ILE A 432 -7.35 26.33 -14.27
CA ILE A 432 -6.31 26.25 -15.30
C ILE A 432 -5.60 24.91 -15.14
N SER A 433 -5.34 24.23 -16.26
CA SER A 433 -4.38 23.12 -16.39
C SER A 433 -3.62 23.32 -17.70
N VAL A 434 -2.29 23.30 -17.66
CA VAL A 434 -1.42 23.56 -18.83
C VAL A 434 -0.07 22.84 -18.65
N SER A 435 0.62 22.51 -19.73
CA SER A 435 1.92 21.83 -19.68
C SER A 435 3.04 22.66 -20.34
N ASP A 436 4.26 22.62 -19.79
CA ASP A 436 5.44 23.32 -20.33
C ASP A 436 6.72 22.46 -20.21
N ALA A 437 7.58 22.52 -21.22
CA ALA A 437 8.74 21.63 -21.40
C ALA A 437 10.10 22.31 -21.08
N THR A 438 10.15 23.23 -20.10
CA THR A 438 11.39 23.96 -19.81
C THR A 438 12.35 23.18 -18.91
N ALA A 439 13.38 22.56 -19.52
CA ALA A 439 14.48 21.85 -18.86
C ALA A 439 14.96 22.43 -17.52
N SER A 440 15.24 23.74 -17.46
CA SER A 440 15.74 24.42 -16.25
C SER A 440 14.71 24.64 -15.12
N LEU A 441 13.49 24.14 -15.30
CA LEU A 441 12.37 24.19 -14.34
C LEU A 441 11.73 22.80 -14.11
N GLN A 442 12.29 21.75 -14.71
CA GLN A 442 11.83 20.37 -14.60
C GLN A 442 12.48 19.59 -13.43
N GLY A 443 13.40 20.21 -12.69
CA GLY A 443 14.05 19.65 -11.50
C GLY A 443 13.43 20.09 -10.16
N THR A 444 14.03 19.64 -9.06
CA THR A 444 13.75 20.13 -7.69
C THR A 444 14.10 21.61 -7.57
N ALA A 445 13.25 22.39 -6.88
CA ALA A 445 13.43 23.82 -6.73
C ALA A 445 12.71 24.37 -5.49
N PRO A 446 13.29 25.35 -4.76
CA PRO A 446 12.63 26.07 -3.69
C PRO A 446 11.22 26.55 -4.02
N VAL A 447 10.38 26.68 -2.99
CA VAL A 447 9.03 27.25 -3.06
C VAL A 447 8.96 28.62 -2.41
N GLY A 448 8.07 29.48 -2.89
CA GLY A 448 7.91 30.82 -2.32
C GLY A 448 6.55 31.47 -2.57
N LEU A 449 6.32 32.52 -1.80
CA LEU A 449 5.22 33.45 -1.94
C LEU A 449 5.79 34.78 -2.42
N SER A 450 5.18 35.39 -3.44
CA SER A 450 5.58 36.72 -3.92
C SER A 450 4.37 37.63 -4.13
N SER A 451 4.62 38.94 -4.20
CA SER A 451 3.60 39.93 -4.54
C SER A 451 4.18 41.05 -5.41
N TYR A 452 3.32 41.67 -6.23
CA TYR A 452 3.72 42.76 -7.12
C TYR A 452 2.58 43.78 -7.27
N LEU A 453 2.91 45.06 -7.12
CA LEU A 453 1.99 46.17 -7.42
C LEU A 453 2.34 46.72 -8.80
N SER A 454 1.40 46.68 -9.74
CA SER A 454 1.66 47.10 -11.13
C SER A 454 2.05 48.58 -11.22
N SER A 455 2.88 48.94 -12.20
CA SER A 455 3.42 50.31 -12.37
C SER A 455 2.36 51.41 -12.56
N GLY A 456 1.19 51.06 -13.10
CA GLY A 456 0.05 51.99 -13.24
C GLY A 456 -0.80 52.18 -11.97
N ALA A 457 -0.39 51.63 -10.82
CA ALA A 457 -1.17 51.76 -9.58
C ALA A 457 -1.00 53.15 -8.94
N THR A 458 -2.11 53.78 -8.52
CA THR A 458 -2.10 55.19 -8.05
C THR A 458 -2.33 55.37 -6.55
N ASN A 459 -2.54 54.29 -5.78
CA ASN A 459 -2.77 54.34 -4.33
C ASN A 459 -1.81 53.49 -3.44
N PRO A 460 -0.49 53.41 -3.73
CA PRO A 460 0.47 52.82 -2.78
C PRO A 460 0.59 53.66 -1.49
N PRO A 461 1.08 53.09 -0.36
CA PRO A 461 1.45 51.69 -0.17
C PRO A 461 0.23 50.77 -0.28
N ILE A 462 0.39 49.49 -0.61
CA ILE A 462 -0.65 48.45 -0.42
C ILE A 462 -0.01 47.26 0.30
N SER A 463 -0.73 46.66 1.25
CA SER A 463 -0.32 45.44 1.94
C SER A 463 -0.94 44.24 1.25
N MET A 464 -0.10 43.36 0.69
CA MET A 464 -0.50 41.98 0.39
C MET A 464 -0.33 41.15 1.67
N ARG A 465 -1.32 40.34 1.99
CA ARG A 465 -1.31 39.41 3.12
C ARG A 465 -1.40 37.98 2.62
N PHE A 466 -0.60 37.11 3.25
CA PHE A 466 -0.62 35.67 3.09
C PHE A 466 -0.94 35.01 4.44
N ASP A 467 -1.61 33.88 4.39
CA ASP A 467 -1.99 33.08 5.55
C ASP A 467 -2.16 31.60 5.17
N ASP A 468 -2.23 30.70 6.15
CA ASP A 468 -2.50 29.27 6.01
C ASP A 468 -1.63 28.56 4.93
N LEU A 469 -0.35 28.90 4.80
CA LEU A 469 0.50 28.28 3.78
C LEU A 469 0.57 26.77 4.01
N GLU A 470 0.29 26.02 2.96
CA GLU A 470 0.42 24.58 2.85
C GLU A 470 1.23 24.27 1.58
N VAL A 471 2.29 23.47 1.69
CA VAL A 471 3.02 22.94 0.54
C VAL A 471 3.13 21.44 0.69
N THR A 472 2.55 20.67 -0.23
CA THR A 472 2.59 19.21 -0.27
C THR A 472 3.48 18.68 -1.39
N ASP A 473 4.20 17.60 -1.11
CA ASP A 473 4.91 16.75 -2.06
C ASP A 473 3.92 15.78 -2.71
N LEU A 474 3.86 15.80 -4.05
CA LEU A 474 3.00 14.94 -4.86
C LEU A 474 3.68 13.60 -5.25
N ASP A 475 5.01 13.55 -5.26
CA ASP A 475 5.73 12.27 -5.38
C ASP A 475 5.43 11.39 -4.13
N GLN A 476 5.18 11.99 -2.94
CA GLN A 476 4.79 11.28 -1.70
C GLN A 476 3.28 11.02 -1.51
N THR A 477 2.37 11.66 -2.24
CA THR A 477 1.00 11.12 -2.42
C THR A 477 0.99 9.94 -3.39
N SER A 478 1.94 9.92 -4.34
CA SER A 478 1.97 8.90 -5.38
C SER A 478 2.57 7.57 -4.91
N ALA A 479 2.06 6.47 -5.43
CA ALA A 479 2.67 5.15 -5.29
C ALA A 479 3.35 4.70 -6.60
N VAL A 480 4.41 3.90 -6.51
CA VAL A 480 5.13 3.38 -7.69
C VAL A 480 4.82 1.90 -7.88
N LEU A 481 4.42 1.54 -9.11
CA LEU A 481 4.21 0.18 -9.57
C LEU A 481 5.13 -0.09 -10.76
N VAL A 482 6.07 -1.04 -10.66
CA VAL A 482 7.12 -1.26 -11.66
C VAL A 482 7.31 -2.74 -11.99
N GLY A 483 7.62 -3.12 -13.23
CA GLY A 483 7.78 -4.53 -13.57
C GLY A 483 7.76 -4.87 -15.06
N ALA A 484 7.70 -6.17 -15.32
CA ALA A 484 7.59 -6.82 -16.63
C ALA A 484 6.99 -8.23 -16.46
N GLY A 485 6.57 -8.88 -17.54
CA GLY A 485 6.37 -10.32 -17.61
C GLY A 485 7.60 -11.03 -18.17
N ASP A 486 7.56 -12.35 -18.18
CA ASP A 486 8.41 -13.18 -19.05
C ASP A 486 9.91 -13.12 -18.65
N ILE A 487 10.16 -13.53 -17.40
CA ILE A 487 11.40 -13.38 -16.60
C ILE A 487 11.90 -14.73 -16.04
N GLY A 488 13.07 -14.74 -15.39
CA GLY A 488 13.59 -15.92 -14.68
C GLY A 488 14.01 -17.05 -15.63
N VAL A 489 14.78 -16.71 -16.68
CA VAL A 489 15.10 -17.66 -17.76
C VAL A 489 16.38 -18.42 -17.47
N CYS A 490 16.25 -19.67 -16.98
CA CYS A 490 17.38 -20.54 -16.68
C CYS A 490 18.38 -20.66 -17.84
N GLY A 491 19.62 -20.19 -17.61
CA GLY A 491 20.69 -20.19 -18.62
C GLY A 491 20.74 -18.95 -19.52
N SER A 492 19.88 -17.96 -19.29
CA SER A 492 20.03 -16.59 -19.79
C SER A 492 20.92 -15.76 -18.86
N THR A 493 21.15 -14.49 -19.21
CA THR A 493 21.66 -13.44 -18.29
C THR A 493 20.88 -12.12 -18.47
N ALA A 494 19.65 -12.23 -18.97
CA ALA A 494 18.87 -11.11 -19.50
C ALA A 494 17.91 -10.54 -18.46
N ASP A 495 17.17 -11.39 -17.74
CA ASP A 495 16.31 -10.95 -16.64
C ASP A 495 17.11 -10.42 -15.43
N GLU A 496 18.38 -10.80 -15.27
CA GLU A 496 19.27 -10.16 -14.30
C GLU A 496 19.54 -8.69 -14.64
N SER A 497 19.54 -8.35 -15.94
CA SER A 497 19.74 -6.98 -16.43
C SER A 497 18.51 -6.10 -16.23
N THR A 498 17.29 -6.67 -16.32
CA THR A 498 16.06 -5.96 -15.94
C THR A 498 15.89 -5.89 -14.42
N ALA A 499 16.22 -6.97 -13.69
CA ALA A 499 16.26 -6.96 -12.23
C ALA A 499 17.25 -5.92 -11.65
N ALA A 500 18.35 -5.66 -12.37
CA ALA A 500 19.32 -4.62 -12.01
C ALA A 500 18.76 -3.19 -12.11
N LEU A 501 17.76 -2.95 -12.97
CA LEU A 501 17.03 -1.68 -12.97
C LEU A 501 16.23 -1.52 -11.67
N LEU A 502 15.61 -2.60 -11.21
CA LEU A 502 14.76 -2.60 -10.01
C LEU A 502 15.57 -2.30 -8.74
N ASP A 503 16.85 -2.65 -8.67
CA ASP A 503 17.75 -2.30 -7.57
C ASP A 503 17.82 -0.77 -7.31
N GLY A 504 17.64 0.04 -8.36
CA GLY A 504 17.58 1.51 -8.29
C GLY A 504 16.17 2.11 -8.26
N ILE A 505 15.11 1.32 -8.44
CA ILE A 505 13.73 1.81 -8.54
C ILE A 505 12.92 1.35 -7.33
N ALA A 506 12.68 2.26 -6.39
CA ALA A 506 11.75 2.06 -5.29
C ALA A 506 10.29 1.95 -5.79
N GLY A 507 9.47 1.16 -5.09
CA GLY A 507 8.08 0.89 -5.46
C GLY A 507 7.69 -0.58 -5.28
N THR A 508 6.41 -0.88 -5.43
CA THR A 508 5.90 -2.25 -5.54
C THR A 508 6.26 -2.82 -6.90
N ILE A 509 6.77 -4.05 -6.92
CA ILE A 509 7.03 -4.77 -8.17
C ILE A 509 5.80 -5.57 -8.56
N PHE A 510 5.39 -5.49 -9.83
CA PHE A 510 4.53 -6.51 -10.43
C PHE A 510 5.37 -7.47 -11.27
N THR A 511 4.87 -8.69 -11.47
CA THR A 511 5.30 -9.54 -12.58
C THR A 511 4.08 -9.93 -13.40
N ALA A 512 4.17 -9.86 -14.73
CA ALA A 512 3.04 -10.11 -15.63
C ALA A 512 3.00 -11.58 -16.11
N GLY A 513 3.22 -12.53 -15.18
CA GLY A 513 3.29 -13.96 -15.46
C GLY A 513 4.57 -14.43 -16.16
N ASP A 514 4.69 -15.75 -16.29
CA ASP A 514 5.86 -16.49 -16.78
C ASP A 514 7.13 -16.04 -16.05
N ASN A 515 7.17 -16.44 -14.78
CA ASN A 515 8.11 -16.00 -13.76
C ASN A 515 9.37 -16.88 -13.67
N ALA A 516 9.29 -18.15 -14.08
CA ALA A 516 10.41 -19.09 -14.05
C ALA A 516 10.33 -20.09 -15.20
N TYR A 517 11.20 -19.93 -16.20
CA TYR A 517 11.23 -20.78 -17.39
C TYR A 517 12.09 -22.05 -17.18
N PRO A 518 11.85 -23.13 -17.96
CA PRO A 518 10.79 -23.28 -18.97
C PRO A 518 9.45 -23.81 -18.45
N SER A 519 9.25 -24.06 -17.14
CA SER A 519 8.06 -24.81 -16.68
C SER A 519 7.62 -24.55 -15.23
N GLY A 520 7.98 -23.41 -14.62
CA GLY A 520 7.53 -23.00 -13.30
C GLY A 520 7.89 -23.97 -12.16
N THR A 521 8.93 -24.79 -12.31
CA THR A 521 9.25 -25.82 -11.30
C THR A 521 9.84 -25.19 -10.03
N PRO A 522 9.73 -25.84 -8.85
CA PRO A 522 10.37 -25.36 -7.63
C PRO A 522 11.87 -25.08 -7.77
N SER A 523 12.59 -25.88 -8.58
CA SER A 523 14.01 -25.64 -8.87
C SER A 523 14.25 -24.45 -9.80
N GLN A 524 13.41 -24.22 -10.83
CA GLN A 524 13.54 -23.04 -11.69
C GLN A 524 13.26 -21.74 -10.90
N PHE A 525 12.30 -21.78 -9.97
CA PHE A 525 12.08 -20.69 -9.03
C PHE A 525 13.25 -20.47 -8.06
N GLN A 526 13.85 -21.55 -7.54
CA GLN A 526 15.00 -21.47 -6.63
C GLN A 526 16.30 -21.01 -7.31
N ASP A 527 16.61 -21.57 -8.47
CA ASP A 527 17.92 -21.47 -9.12
C ASP A 527 18.01 -20.34 -10.15
N CYS A 528 16.88 -19.87 -10.70
CA CYS A 528 16.84 -18.92 -11.83
C CYS A 528 16.08 -17.64 -11.46
N TYR A 529 14.81 -17.73 -11.05
CA TYR A 529 14.08 -16.53 -10.56
C TYR A 529 14.74 -16.00 -9.27
N GLY A 530 15.05 -16.88 -8.31
CA GLY A 530 15.59 -16.54 -6.99
C GLY A 530 16.80 -15.58 -7.00
N PRO A 531 17.90 -15.89 -7.68
CA PRO A 531 19.08 -15.01 -7.77
C PRO A 531 18.83 -13.75 -8.61
N SER A 532 17.91 -13.83 -9.58
CA SER A 532 17.54 -12.76 -10.50
C SER A 532 16.52 -11.81 -9.86
N TRP A 533 15.25 -11.84 -10.27
CA TRP A 533 14.17 -10.99 -9.74
C TRP A 533 13.81 -11.30 -8.27
N GLY A 534 14.06 -12.53 -7.80
CA GLY A 534 13.71 -13.01 -6.46
C GLY A 534 14.40 -12.27 -5.31
N ARG A 535 15.51 -11.56 -5.56
CA ARG A 535 16.10 -10.64 -4.57
C ARG A 535 15.16 -9.50 -4.15
N HIS A 536 14.10 -9.23 -4.92
CA HIS A 536 13.07 -8.25 -4.62
C HIS A 536 11.76 -8.82 -4.07
N LEU A 537 11.72 -10.12 -3.72
CA LEU A 537 10.49 -10.85 -3.35
C LEU A 537 9.59 -10.12 -2.33
N SER A 538 10.15 -9.45 -1.33
CA SER A 538 9.41 -8.74 -0.27
C SER A 538 8.43 -7.67 -0.79
N ARG A 539 8.74 -7.05 -1.93
CA ARG A 539 7.93 -6.02 -2.58
C ARG A 539 7.26 -6.47 -3.89
N THR A 540 7.38 -7.75 -4.26
CA THR A 540 6.77 -8.34 -5.46
C THR A 540 5.29 -8.69 -5.23
N ARG A 541 4.49 -8.51 -6.28
CA ARG A 541 3.07 -8.87 -6.40
C ARG A 541 2.88 -9.58 -7.75
N PRO A 542 3.03 -10.91 -7.79
CA PRO A 542 3.13 -11.64 -9.04
C PRO A 542 1.77 -12.06 -9.61
N ALA A 543 1.62 -11.94 -10.93
CA ALA A 543 0.64 -12.71 -11.68
C ALA A 543 1.22 -14.07 -12.08
N SER A 544 0.36 -15.04 -12.42
CA SER A 544 0.77 -16.32 -13.01
C SER A 544 0.56 -16.34 -14.53
N GLY A 545 1.52 -16.89 -15.26
CA GLY A 545 1.43 -17.18 -16.68
C GLY A 545 1.26 -18.67 -16.98
N ASN A 546 1.39 -19.06 -18.24
CA ASN A 546 1.20 -20.46 -18.66
C ASN A 546 2.35 -21.37 -18.25
N HIS A 547 3.60 -20.89 -18.24
CA HIS A 547 4.75 -21.69 -17.85
C HIS A 547 4.72 -22.04 -16.36
N GLU A 548 4.04 -21.25 -15.52
CA GLU A 548 3.73 -21.66 -14.15
C GLU A 548 2.87 -22.95 -14.10
N TYR A 549 1.94 -23.12 -15.05
CA TYR A 549 1.00 -24.25 -15.10
C TYR A 549 1.51 -25.48 -15.86
N ASP A 550 2.67 -25.41 -16.52
CA ASP A 550 3.41 -26.60 -16.98
C ASP A 550 3.81 -27.49 -15.79
N THR A 551 4.03 -26.89 -14.62
CA THR A 551 4.03 -27.59 -13.33
C THR A 551 2.57 -27.76 -12.85
N PRO A 552 2.08 -28.99 -12.60
CA PRO A 552 0.69 -29.24 -12.22
C PRO A 552 0.22 -28.39 -11.02
N GLY A 553 -0.91 -27.71 -11.22
CA GLY A 553 -1.52 -26.81 -10.23
C GLY A 553 -0.69 -25.56 -9.91
N ALA A 554 0.30 -25.20 -10.73
CA ALA A 554 1.26 -24.12 -10.47
C ALA A 554 1.96 -24.25 -9.10
N THR A 555 2.21 -25.49 -8.67
CA THR A 555 2.72 -25.78 -7.31
C THR A 555 4.12 -25.23 -7.02
N GLY A 556 4.96 -25.00 -8.05
CA GLY A 556 6.23 -24.28 -7.87
C GLY A 556 6.03 -22.79 -7.59
N TYR A 557 5.16 -22.13 -8.36
CA TYR A 557 4.79 -20.72 -8.18
C TYR A 557 4.16 -20.45 -6.81
N PHE A 558 3.10 -21.18 -6.46
CA PHE A 558 2.45 -21.03 -5.15
C PHE A 558 3.35 -21.46 -3.99
N GLY A 559 4.21 -22.46 -4.19
CA GLY A 559 5.20 -22.89 -3.20
C GLY A 559 6.31 -21.86 -2.96
N TYR A 560 6.70 -21.09 -3.98
CA TYR A 560 7.76 -20.09 -3.90
C TYR A 560 7.24 -18.72 -3.40
N PHE A 561 6.16 -18.20 -3.98
CA PHE A 561 5.61 -16.89 -3.61
C PHE A 561 4.71 -16.94 -2.37
N GLY A 562 4.14 -18.11 -2.04
CA GLY A 562 3.22 -18.27 -0.92
C GLY A 562 2.07 -17.26 -0.96
N ALA A 563 1.80 -16.61 0.18
CA ALA A 563 0.72 -15.63 0.32
C ALA A 563 0.85 -14.39 -0.60
N LEU A 564 2.02 -14.12 -1.20
CA LEU A 564 2.16 -13.03 -2.17
C LEU A 564 1.39 -13.28 -3.47
N ALA A 565 1.17 -14.55 -3.83
CA ALA A 565 0.39 -14.98 -4.99
C ALA A 565 -1.13 -15.12 -4.70
N GLY A 566 -1.58 -14.69 -3.51
CA GLY A 566 -2.97 -14.83 -3.07
C GLY A 566 -3.32 -16.25 -2.61
N ASP A 567 -4.58 -16.64 -2.82
CA ASP A 567 -5.08 -17.98 -2.49
C ASP A 567 -4.62 -19.01 -3.55
N PRO A 568 -3.88 -20.07 -3.17
CA PRO A 568 -3.36 -21.06 -4.13
C PRO A 568 -4.44 -21.92 -4.79
N ALA A 569 -5.69 -21.91 -4.29
CA ALA A 569 -6.83 -22.51 -4.99
C ALA A 569 -7.43 -21.59 -6.08
N LYS A 570 -6.86 -20.39 -6.29
CA LYS A 570 -7.38 -19.34 -7.17
C LYS A 570 -6.29 -18.71 -8.06
N GLY A 571 -5.25 -18.15 -7.44
CA GLY A 571 -4.20 -17.38 -8.13
C GLY A 571 -4.59 -15.97 -8.57
N TRP A 572 -5.68 -15.42 -8.03
CA TRP A 572 -6.08 -14.01 -8.21
C TRP A 572 -6.33 -13.34 -6.86
N TYR A 573 -6.03 -12.04 -6.77
CA TYR A 573 -6.15 -11.24 -5.55
C TYR A 573 -6.16 -9.73 -5.88
N ALA A 574 -6.46 -8.89 -4.88
CA ALA A 574 -6.37 -7.43 -5.02
C ALA A 574 -5.72 -6.81 -3.78
N TYR A 575 -5.13 -5.62 -3.96
CA TYR A 575 -4.50 -4.84 -2.90
C TYR A 575 -4.56 -3.34 -3.20
N ASP A 576 -4.43 -2.52 -2.17
CA ASP A 576 -4.41 -1.06 -2.28
C ASP A 576 -2.95 -0.56 -2.37
N LEU A 577 -2.70 0.42 -3.22
CA LEU A 577 -1.37 0.97 -3.51
C LEU A 577 -1.44 2.49 -3.67
N GLY A 578 -1.23 3.23 -2.57
CA GLY A 578 -1.65 4.64 -2.49
C GLY A 578 -3.18 4.72 -2.52
N ALA A 579 -3.75 5.63 -3.29
CA ALA A 579 -5.20 5.68 -3.55
C ALA A 579 -5.72 4.61 -4.53
N TRP A 580 -4.84 3.81 -5.15
CA TRP A 580 -5.20 2.91 -6.24
C TRP A 580 -5.60 1.51 -5.78
N ARG A 581 -6.65 0.95 -6.38
CA ARG A 581 -7.01 -0.47 -6.27
C ARG A 581 -6.32 -1.27 -7.36
N ILE A 582 -5.38 -2.15 -7.01
CA ILE A 582 -4.65 -3.01 -7.94
C ILE A 582 -5.23 -4.44 -7.90
N ARG A 583 -5.59 -4.98 -9.06
CA ARG A 583 -6.22 -6.30 -9.21
C ARG A 583 -5.31 -7.23 -10.00
N VAL A 584 -4.79 -8.28 -9.37
CA VAL A 584 -3.96 -9.29 -10.03
C VAL A 584 -4.85 -10.47 -10.41
N LEU A 585 -5.00 -10.69 -11.71
CA LEU A 585 -5.91 -11.67 -12.30
C LEU A 585 -5.14 -12.82 -12.94
N ASN A 586 -5.72 -14.01 -12.87
CA ASN A 586 -5.18 -15.23 -13.44
C ASN A 586 -5.79 -15.46 -14.83
N SER A 587 -5.02 -15.17 -15.88
CA SER A 587 -5.47 -15.34 -17.27
C SER A 587 -5.40 -16.80 -17.77
N ASN A 588 -4.95 -17.76 -16.96
CA ASN A 588 -4.80 -19.17 -17.34
C ASN A 588 -6.15 -19.90 -17.28
N CYS A 589 -7.16 -19.36 -17.98
CA CYS A 589 -8.58 -19.65 -17.79
C CYS A 589 -8.92 -21.16 -17.82
N ALA A 590 -8.24 -21.96 -18.64
CA ALA A 590 -8.44 -23.40 -18.72
C ALA A 590 -8.06 -24.16 -17.44
N GLN A 591 -7.12 -23.64 -16.64
CA GLN A 591 -6.59 -24.28 -15.43
C GLN A 591 -7.42 -23.98 -14.17
N ILE A 592 -8.27 -22.95 -14.22
CA ILE A 592 -8.95 -22.37 -13.04
C ILE A 592 -10.49 -22.41 -13.11
N GLY A 593 -11.06 -23.18 -14.05
CA GLY A 593 -12.51 -23.22 -14.25
C GLY A 593 -13.09 -22.04 -15.04
N GLY A 594 -12.26 -21.25 -15.70
CA GLY A 594 -12.65 -20.22 -16.67
C GLY A 594 -12.52 -18.76 -16.20
N CYS A 595 -12.46 -17.86 -17.18
CA CYS A 595 -12.56 -16.40 -17.01
C CYS A 595 -13.89 -15.84 -17.58
N GLY A 596 -14.82 -16.74 -17.93
CA GLY A 596 -16.05 -16.42 -18.65
C GLY A 596 -17.21 -16.01 -17.74
N ALA A 597 -18.33 -15.64 -18.38
CA ALA A 597 -19.60 -15.29 -17.74
C ALA A 597 -19.98 -16.25 -16.59
N GLY A 598 -19.94 -15.74 -15.36
CA GLY A 598 -20.29 -16.48 -14.14
C GLY A 598 -19.18 -17.37 -13.55
N SER A 599 -17.92 -17.22 -13.98
CA SER A 599 -16.80 -17.92 -13.34
C SER A 599 -16.49 -17.35 -11.94
N ALA A 600 -15.85 -18.17 -11.09
CA ALA A 600 -15.47 -17.76 -9.74
C ALA A 600 -14.53 -16.54 -9.70
N GLN A 601 -13.70 -16.35 -10.74
CA GLN A 601 -12.83 -15.18 -10.87
C GLN A 601 -13.62 -13.93 -11.25
N GLN A 602 -14.54 -14.02 -12.23
CA GLN A 602 -15.35 -12.87 -12.64
C GLN A 602 -16.27 -12.42 -11.51
N ALA A 603 -16.97 -13.36 -10.85
CA ALA A 603 -17.86 -13.04 -9.73
C ALA A 603 -17.09 -12.43 -8.53
N TRP A 604 -15.84 -12.83 -8.32
CA TRP A 604 -14.95 -12.19 -7.34
C TRP A 604 -14.54 -10.77 -7.79
N LEU A 605 -14.19 -10.60 -9.06
CA LEU A 605 -13.79 -9.30 -9.64
C LEU A 605 -14.93 -8.27 -9.57
N GLU A 606 -16.16 -8.68 -9.90
CA GLU A 606 -17.35 -7.84 -9.78
C GLU A 606 -17.65 -7.47 -8.32
N SER A 607 -17.41 -8.38 -7.37
CA SER A 607 -17.50 -8.10 -5.93
C SER A 607 -16.42 -7.13 -5.43
N ASP A 608 -15.20 -7.20 -5.97
CA ASP A 608 -14.12 -6.25 -5.65
C ASP A 608 -14.40 -4.86 -6.23
N ILE A 609 -14.88 -4.79 -7.47
CA ILE A 609 -15.36 -3.55 -8.12
C ILE A 609 -16.46 -2.90 -7.28
N ALA A 610 -17.47 -3.66 -6.86
CA ALA A 610 -18.58 -3.16 -6.04
C ALA A 610 -18.15 -2.70 -4.64
N ALA A 611 -17.06 -3.22 -4.09
CA ALA A 611 -16.50 -2.82 -2.80
C ALA A 611 -15.60 -1.57 -2.88
N TYR A 612 -15.01 -1.28 -4.04
CA TYR A 612 -14.09 -0.15 -4.26
C TYR A 612 -14.51 0.74 -5.47
N PRO A 613 -15.74 1.31 -5.48
CA PRO A 613 -16.32 1.99 -6.64
C PRO A 613 -15.85 3.44 -6.85
N ALA A 614 -14.91 3.94 -6.04
CA ALA A 614 -14.45 5.33 -6.06
C ALA A 614 -12.91 5.45 -6.04
N SER A 615 -12.21 4.36 -6.38
CA SER A 615 -10.75 4.30 -6.46
C SER A 615 -10.32 4.24 -7.92
N CYS A 616 -9.35 5.07 -8.30
CA CYS A 616 -8.52 4.80 -9.48
C CYS A 616 -8.05 3.33 -9.43
N SER A 617 -8.11 2.59 -10.54
CA SER A 617 -7.79 1.17 -10.50
C SER A 617 -7.05 0.66 -11.72
N ALA A 618 -6.22 -0.36 -11.48
CA ALA A 618 -5.43 -1.04 -12.50
C ALA A 618 -5.52 -2.55 -12.31
N ALA A 619 -5.31 -3.30 -13.39
CA ALA A 619 -5.18 -4.75 -13.35
C ALA A 619 -3.87 -5.25 -13.98
N VAL A 620 -3.38 -6.38 -13.47
CA VAL A 620 -2.20 -7.10 -13.99
C VAL A 620 -2.59 -8.56 -14.22
N TRP A 621 -2.29 -9.09 -15.41
CA TRP A 621 -2.35 -10.53 -15.69
C TRP A 621 -1.28 -10.91 -16.71
N HIS A 622 -1.33 -12.11 -17.28
CA HIS A 622 -0.33 -12.57 -18.25
C HIS A 622 -0.78 -12.43 -19.70
N GLN A 623 -1.83 -13.15 -20.11
CA GLN A 623 -2.26 -13.25 -21.51
C GLN A 623 -3.10 -12.04 -21.95
N ALA A 624 -2.50 -11.13 -22.74
CA ALA A 624 -3.06 -9.82 -23.09
C ALA A 624 -4.41 -9.89 -23.84
N ARG A 625 -5.44 -9.16 -23.36
CA ARG A 625 -6.74 -9.07 -24.07
C ARG A 625 -6.58 -8.50 -25.48
N PHE A 626 -5.64 -7.58 -25.66
CA PHE A 626 -5.30 -6.95 -26.92
C PHE A 626 -3.79 -6.97 -27.13
N SER A 627 -3.33 -7.42 -28.29
CA SER A 627 -1.90 -7.49 -28.64
C SER A 627 -1.70 -7.53 -30.16
N SER A 628 -0.68 -6.84 -30.67
CA SER A 628 -0.17 -6.96 -32.04
C SER A 628 0.98 -7.97 -32.16
N GLY A 629 1.41 -8.58 -31.06
CA GLY A 629 2.52 -9.52 -30.95
C GLY A 629 2.32 -10.84 -31.69
N ALA A 630 3.04 -11.88 -31.29
CA ALA A 630 3.00 -13.20 -31.92
C ALA A 630 1.78 -14.05 -31.50
N HIS A 631 1.25 -13.83 -30.29
CA HIS A 631 0.07 -14.51 -29.75
C HIS A 631 -1.23 -13.72 -30.01
N GLY A 632 -1.19 -12.39 -29.89
CA GLY A 632 -2.30 -11.50 -30.24
C GLY A 632 -3.50 -11.53 -29.29
N ASP A 633 -4.66 -11.03 -29.76
CA ASP A 633 -5.88 -10.80 -28.95
C ASP A 633 -6.42 -12.05 -28.23
N GLN A 634 -6.28 -12.08 -26.90
CA GLN A 634 -6.79 -13.16 -26.07
C GLN A 634 -8.27 -12.96 -25.73
N ALA A 635 -9.14 -13.41 -26.64
CA ALA A 635 -10.60 -13.32 -26.48
C ALA A 635 -11.13 -14.03 -25.21
N VAL A 636 -10.39 -15.00 -24.65
CA VAL A 636 -10.79 -15.77 -23.46
C VAL A 636 -10.88 -14.93 -22.17
N VAL A 637 -10.11 -13.82 -22.08
CA VAL A 637 -10.17 -12.88 -20.95
C VAL A 637 -11.13 -11.69 -21.18
N ALA A 638 -11.85 -11.66 -22.31
CA ALA A 638 -12.75 -10.53 -22.64
C ALA A 638 -13.79 -10.21 -21.55
N PRO A 639 -14.42 -11.18 -20.84
CA PRO A 639 -15.36 -10.84 -19.78
C PRO A 639 -14.73 -10.15 -18.56
N LEU A 640 -13.45 -10.42 -18.25
CA LEU A 640 -12.70 -9.70 -17.21
C LEU A 640 -12.43 -8.25 -17.65
N TRP A 641 -11.98 -8.05 -18.89
CA TRP A 641 -11.79 -6.72 -19.48
C TRP A 641 -13.11 -5.92 -19.50
N ASN A 642 -14.22 -6.56 -19.87
CA ASN A 642 -15.53 -5.89 -19.93
C ASN A 642 -16.01 -5.43 -18.55
N ALA A 643 -15.80 -6.23 -17.50
CA ALA A 643 -16.10 -5.84 -16.13
C ALA A 643 -15.22 -4.66 -15.66
N LEU A 644 -13.94 -4.66 -16.02
CA LEU A 644 -13.00 -3.58 -15.71
C LEU A 644 -13.33 -2.27 -16.44
N TYR A 645 -13.70 -2.33 -17.73
CA TYR A 645 -14.13 -1.15 -18.51
C TYR A 645 -15.43 -0.56 -17.97
N ALA A 646 -16.43 -1.40 -17.66
CA ALA A 646 -17.67 -0.98 -17.03
C ALA A 646 -17.49 -0.39 -15.61
N ALA A 647 -16.31 -0.57 -15.01
CA ALA A 647 -15.93 -0.06 -13.70
C ALA A 647 -15.00 1.17 -13.73
N GLY A 648 -14.65 1.70 -14.92
CA GLY A 648 -13.67 2.79 -15.03
C GLY A 648 -12.25 2.36 -14.61
N THR A 649 -11.81 1.17 -15.03
CA THR A 649 -10.41 0.74 -14.81
C THR A 649 -9.49 1.48 -15.77
N GLU A 650 -8.43 2.07 -15.24
CA GLU A 650 -7.55 2.99 -15.98
C GLU A 650 -6.49 2.25 -16.81
N VAL A 651 -5.90 1.20 -16.22
CA VAL A 651 -4.71 0.55 -16.76
C VAL A 651 -4.83 -0.98 -16.68
N VAL A 652 -4.51 -1.66 -17.78
CA VAL A 652 -4.33 -3.13 -17.82
C VAL A 652 -2.92 -3.46 -18.32
N ILE A 653 -2.14 -4.18 -17.50
CA ILE A 653 -0.79 -4.64 -17.83
C ILE A 653 -0.82 -6.15 -18.10
N ALA A 654 -0.13 -6.56 -19.17
CA ALA A 654 0.04 -7.96 -19.58
C ALA A 654 1.50 -8.27 -19.97
N GLY A 655 1.81 -9.56 -20.11
CA GLY A 655 3.06 -10.09 -20.68
C GLY A 655 2.71 -11.01 -21.85
N HIS A 656 3.29 -12.22 -21.87
CA HIS A 656 2.99 -13.34 -22.79
C HIS A 656 3.45 -13.13 -24.24
N ASP A 657 3.17 -11.96 -24.82
CA ASP A 657 3.83 -11.52 -26.03
C ASP A 657 5.15 -10.84 -25.67
N HIS A 658 6.25 -11.35 -26.24
CA HIS A 658 7.62 -11.00 -25.86
C HIS A 658 8.06 -9.67 -26.51
N ASP A 659 7.33 -8.60 -26.24
CA ASP A 659 7.55 -7.27 -26.78
C ASP A 659 7.06 -6.18 -25.81
N TYR A 660 7.31 -4.91 -26.17
CA TYR A 660 6.66 -3.76 -25.55
C TYR A 660 5.62 -3.19 -26.50
N GLU A 661 4.39 -3.07 -26.04
CA GLU A 661 3.32 -2.40 -26.77
C GLU A 661 2.46 -1.55 -25.84
N ARG A 662 2.23 -0.28 -26.19
CA ARG A 662 1.21 0.59 -25.56
C ARG A 662 0.07 0.82 -26.52
N PHE A 663 -1.14 0.57 -26.04
CA PHE A 663 -2.38 0.95 -26.69
C PHE A 663 -2.92 2.29 -26.16
N ALA A 664 -3.70 2.95 -27.00
CA ALA A 664 -4.64 4.01 -26.63
C ALA A 664 -5.68 3.47 -25.62
N PRO A 665 -6.40 4.35 -24.92
CA PRO A 665 -7.65 4.01 -24.22
C PRO A 665 -8.62 3.24 -25.13
N MET A 666 -9.02 2.03 -24.72
CA MET A 666 -9.89 1.14 -25.50
C MET A 666 -11.13 0.67 -24.74
N ASP A 667 -12.23 0.52 -25.47
CA ASP A 667 -13.50 0.00 -24.95
C ASP A 667 -13.51 -1.54 -24.79
N ALA A 668 -14.67 -2.10 -24.44
CA ALA A 668 -14.91 -3.54 -24.37
C ALA A 668 -14.65 -4.30 -25.69
N THR A 669 -14.77 -3.64 -26.85
CA THR A 669 -14.57 -4.24 -28.18
C THR A 669 -13.13 -4.15 -28.66
N GLY A 670 -12.36 -3.17 -28.17
CA GLY A 670 -11.03 -2.80 -28.66
C GLY A 670 -11.05 -1.63 -29.65
N ALA A 671 -12.15 -0.88 -29.70
CA ALA A 671 -12.23 0.41 -30.36
C ALA A 671 -11.65 1.50 -29.45
N ILE A 672 -11.14 2.59 -30.04
CA ILE A 672 -10.53 3.68 -29.27
C ILE A 672 -11.62 4.52 -28.60
N ASP A 673 -11.59 4.58 -27.26
CA ASP A 673 -12.47 5.38 -26.42
C ASP A 673 -11.60 6.30 -25.54
N PRO A 674 -11.33 7.55 -25.96
CA PRO A 674 -10.50 8.48 -25.20
C PRO A 674 -11.22 9.11 -24.00
N THR A 675 -12.40 8.59 -23.62
CA THR A 675 -13.27 9.17 -22.57
C THR A 675 -13.64 8.22 -21.44
N GLN A 676 -13.63 6.89 -21.65
CA GLN A 676 -13.79 5.87 -20.61
C GLN A 676 -12.90 4.62 -20.85
N GLY A 677 -12.07 4.61 -21.89
CA GLY A 677 -11.33 3.42 -22.32
C GLY A 677 -10.15 3.05 -21.42
N ILE A 678 -9.92 1.76 -21.23
CA ILE A 678 -8.76 1.27 -20.48
C ILE A 678 -7.50 1.46 -21.34
N ARG A 679 -6.46 2.09 -20.80
CA ARG A 679 -5.12 2.08 -21.42
C ARG A 679 -4.44 0.75 -21.15
N SER A 680 -3.89 0.08 -22.16
CA SER A 680 -3.22 -1.22 -21.96
C SER A 680 -1.77 -1.24 -22.43
N PHE A 681 -0.98 -2.05 -21.72
CA PHE A 681 0.44 -2.28 -21.95
C PHE A 681 0.74 -3.78 -22.04
N VAL A 682 1.40 -4.22 -23.12
CA VAL A 682 2.15 -5.48 -23.16
C VAL A 682 3.59 -5.16 -22.74
N VAL A 683 4.12 -5.95 -21.80
CA VAL A 683 5.43 -5.74 -21.17
C VAL A 683 6.15 -7.09 -20.99
N GLY A 684 6.15 -7.94 -22.03
CA GLY A 684 6.91 -9.20 -22.07
C GLY A 684 8.41 -8.99 -22.31
N THR A 685 8.95 -7.88 -21.79
CA THR A 685 10.31 -7.38 -21.98
C THR A 685 11.29 -7.87 -20.90
N GLY A 686 10.88 -8.81 -20.06
CA GLY A 686 11.53 -9.14 -18.80
C GLY A 686 12.90 -9.80 -18.94
N GLY A 687 13.04 -10.82 -19.79
CA GLY A 687 14.32 -11.49 -20.02
C GLY A 687 14.31 -12.61 -21.05
N VAL A 688 13.13 -13.14 -21.38
CA VAL A 688 12.97 -14.06 -22.52
C VAL A 688 13.33 -13.38 -23.85
N GLY A 689 13.61 -14.19 -24.88
CA GLY A 689 13.94 -13.70 -26.23
C GLY A 689 12.75 -13.01 -26.89
N LEU A 690 12.92 -11.73 -27.22
CA LEU A 690 11.89 -10.87 -27.82
C LEU A 690 11.44 -11.36 -29.21
N ARG A 691 10.21 -11.03 -29.60
CA ARG A 691 9.57 -11.51 -30.84
C ARG A 691 9.05 -10.35 -31.70
N PRO A 692 9.04 -10.48 -33.04
CA PRO A 692 8.43 -9.48 -33.91
C PRO A 692 6.90 -9.53 -33.86
N PHE A 693 6.27 -8.36 -33.95
CA PHE A 693 4.82 -8.19 -34.11
C PHE A 693 4.28 -8.94 -35.34
N ALA A 694 3.07 -9.51 -35.22
CA ALA A 694 2.40 -10.18 -36.33
C ALA A 694 1.48 -9.22 -37.11
N THR A 695 0.35 -8.82 -36.52
CA THR A 695 -0.63 -7.91 -37.15
C THR A 695 -0.85 -6.69 -36.26
N VAL A 696 -0.32 -5.55 -36.68
CA VAL A 696 -0.48 -4.27 -35.95
C VAL A 696 -1.95 -3.87 -35.91
N ARG A 697 -2.50 -3.79 -34.70
CA ARG A 697 -3.92 -3.45 -34.48
C ARG A 697 -4.17 -1.94 -34.51
N ALA A 698 -5.41 -1.57 -34.81
CA ALA A 698 -5.91 -0.23 -34.49
C ALA A 698 -5.81 0.03 -32.97
N GLY A 699 -5.56 1.29 -32.60
CA GLY A 699 -5.35 1.68 -31.21
C GLY A 699 -3.95 1.41 -30.67
N SER A 700 -3.07 0.69 -31.37
CA SER A 700 -1.68 0.51 -30.94
C SER A 700 -0.84 1.76 -31.23
N GLU A 701 -0.38 2.45 -30.19
CA GLU A 701 0.27 3.77 -30.28
C GLU A 701 1.80 3.64 -30.38
N VAL A 702 2.42 2.83 -29.52
CA VAL A 702 3.87 2.64 -29.44
C VAL A 702 4.21 1.15 -29.31
N ARG A 703 5.27 0.72 -30.00
CA ARG A 703 5.71 -0.67 -30.14
C ARG A 703 7.23 -0.76 -30.23
N ASP A 704 7.85 -1.66 -29.47
CA ASP A 704 9.23 -2.12 -29.70
C ASP A 704 9.37 -3.63 -29.44
N ALA A 705 10.18 -4.29 -30.26
CA ALA A 705 10.48 -5.72 -30.21
C ALA A 705 12.00 -5.99 -30.07
N SER A 706 12.77 -5.00 -29.60
CA SER A 706 14.23 -5.02 -29.60
C SER A 706 14.89 -4.72 -28.24
N THR A 707 14.14 -4.18 -27.29
CA THR A 707 14.64 -3.65 -26.01
C THR A 707 13.98 -4.33 -24.83
N GLN A 708 14.80 -5.02 -24.02
CA GLN A 708 14.39 -5.47 -22.69
C GLN A 708 14.41 -4.30 -21.71
N GLY A 709 13.55 -4.36 -20.69
CA GLY A 709 13.31 -3.25 -19.79
C GLY A 709 12.09 -3.48 -18.91
N VAL A 710 11.70 -2.47 -18.14
CA VAL A 710 10.56 -2.52 -17.22
C VAL A 710 9.63 -1.31 -17.43
N LEU A 711 8.33 -1.53 -17.33
CA LEU A 711 7.35 -0.45 -17.24
C LEU A 711 7.32 0.06 -15.79
N ARG A 712 7.45 1.37 -15.59
CA ARG A 712 7.25 2.05 -14.31
C ARG A 712 6.04 2.97 -14.40
N LEU A 713 5.06 2.78 -13.53
CA LEU A 713 3.95 3.69 -13.29
C LEU A 713 4.19 4.49 -12.00
N THR A 714 3.94 5.80 -12.05
CA THR A 714 3.63 6.65 -10.89
C THR A 714 2.11 6.76 -10.83
N LEU A 715 1.52 6.39 -9.69
CA LEU A 715 0.07 6.33 -9.47
C LEU A 715 -0.31 7.44 -8.46
N ARG A 716 -0.96 8.50 -8.94
CA ARG A 716 -1.45 9.66 -8.15
C ARG A 716 -2.92 9.47 -7.77
N ASP A 717 -3.39 10.24 -6.80
CA ASP A 717 -4.79 10.21 -6.35
C ASP A 717 -5.83 10.53 -7.45
N ASP A 718 -5.43 11.23 -8.53
CA ASP A 718 -6.31 11.65 -9.64
C ASP A 718 -5.89 11.10 -11.02
N GLY A 719 -4.88 10.24 -11.10
CA GLY A 719 -4.31 9.82 -12.38
C GLY A 719 -2.97 9.10 -12.27
N TYR A 720 -2.28 8.97 -13.39
CA TYR A 720 -1.03 8.21 -13.47
C TYR A 720 -0.06 8.80 -14.49
N ASP A 721 1.23 8.49 -14.33
CA ASP A 721 2.28 8.74 -15.31
C ASP A 721 3.03 7.44 -15.57
N TRP A 722 3.44 7.19 -16.82
CA TRP A 722 4.21 5.99 -17.18
C TRP A 722 5.56 6.33 -17.79
N SER A 723 6.50 5.40 -17.65
CA SER A 723 7.81 5.43 -18.27
C SER A 723 8.29 3.99 -18.53
N PHE A 724 8.69 3.68 -19.76
CA PHE A 724 9.42 2.44 -20.06
C PHE A 724 10.92 2.68 -19.86
N ILE A 725 11.53 1.90 -18.96
CA ILE A 725 12.93 2.03 -18.55
C ILE A 725 13.71 0.86 -19.18
N PRO A 726 14.57 1.12 -20.19
CA PRO A 726 15.33 0.09 -20.88
C PRO A 726 16.56 -0.38 -20.07
N ILE A 727 17.05 -1.58 -20.36
CA ILE A 727 18.34 -2.06 -19.83
C ILE A 727 19.52 -1.18 -20.28
N PRO A 728 20.64 -1.13 -19.51
CA PRO A 728 21.80 -0.30 -19.86
C PRO A 728 22.34 -0.59 -21.27
N GLY A 729 22.65 0.48 -22.01
CA GLY A 729 23.14 0.38 -23.40
C GLY A 729 22.04 0.27 -24.47
N ARG A 730 20.76 0.28 -24.08
CA ARG A 730 19.62 0.46 -24.99
C ARG A 730 19.06 1.89 -24.89
N THR A 731 18.32 2.31 -25.93
CA THR A 731 17.89 3.71 -26.12
C THR A 731 16.40 3.89 -26.38
N PHE A 732 15.62 2.80 -26.51
CA PHE A 732 14.17 2.90 -26.62
C PHE A 732 13.56 3.29 -25.27
N THR A 733 12.72 4.32 -25.27
CA THR A 733 11.92 4.76 -24.13
C THR A 733 10.52 5.13 -24.62
N ASP A 734 9.54 5.00 -23.74
CA ASP A 734 8.20 5.55 -23.90
C ASP A 734 7.79 6.24 -22.60
N ASN A 735 6.96 7.28 -22.68
CA ASN A 735 6.44 7.99 -21.51
C ASN A 735 5.14 8.74 -21.82
N GLY A 736 4.42 9.12 -20.77
CA GLY A 736 3.20 9.91 -20.86
C GLY A 736 2.40 9.87 -19.57
N SER A 737 1.15 10.37 -19.62
CA SER A 737 0.28 10.45 -18.44
C SER A 737 -1.21 10.29 -18.79
N GLY A 738 -2.01 10.03 -17.76
CA GLY A 738 -3.46 9.95 -17.79
C GLY A 738 -4.08 10.45 -16.47
N THR A 739 -5.39 10.69 -16.51
CA THR A 739 -6.24 10.99 -15.35
C THR A 739 -7.24 9.86 -15.15
N CYS A 740 -7.72 9.67 -13.93
CA CYS A 740 -8.81 8.73 -13.68
C CYS A 740 -10.17 9.29 -14.17
N HIS A 741 -11.13 8.40 -14.40
CA HIS A 741 -12.46 8.70 -14.95
C HIS A 741 -13.50 9.16 -13.92
#